data_AF-A0A2N2GV68-F1
#
_entry.id   AF-A0A2N2GV68-F1
#
_cell.length_a   1.000
_cell.length_b   1.000
_cell.length_c   1.000
_cell.angle_alpha   90.00
_cell.angle_beta   90.00
_cell.angle_gamma   90.00
#
_symmetry.space_group_name_H-M   'P 1'
#
loop_
_entity.id
_entity.type
_entity.pdbx_description
1 polymer ?
#
loop_
_entity_poly.entity_id
_entity_poly.type
_entity_poly.pdbx_seq_one_letter_code
_entity_poly.pdbx_strand_id
1 'polypeptide(L)'
;MREQVEGNKGDSIMNNKQTIASTNRLLIKIRPSSTLQAAESRVNLRPLYNTPRAKAALLGIGAEPQWFLADLFGGPANPWDLAHSRVAEQLGVSESDVIFIEPDIIHNIFPDPHAREAGQTFAVGEECVCHLQDGEHGKACGPDVFAWHLGEEYTQLDKARSAVQFTDPRTRIAHLDTGYYPKHCTSPEHVLRHLERNFVNGDHDPDSSEDPDNWRLLLDNSGHGTGTISILAGGKVPDFGDACLGGAPGADILPLRISDSVVLLNTSSFAWALDYAVSHHCDVVTMSMGGLPTRVWREAVDKAYLSGLCIVAAAGNNANGLPTRHIVYPAHYGRVIAVCGVMANHQPYAGLKGLTTLEGNYGPDSRMAAALASYTPNIPWACFGCDKTVRLNGEGTSAATPQVAAAVALWFEKYKNELPRDWQRIEAVRNALFTTAKNRNIDPQRIGNGILQAFSALDVKPVLGLKQTKTDNDSFAFLRVITGLGIMRPTPREQMYNLEIAQRWMLNPALQEIVPDPDATERLDEMALKKFMEVIIEDEGISLTLRKHVVARYPVAARGPVPQIGIAKPDAKDEGAFCRPEPEVMNPPHRRVRVYAVDPSLSTRLETAGINEVALKIHWEKLGKGPVGEYLEVRDTDDAGKTYLPVDLDDPRMLAQDGWAPSEGNPQFHQQMVYAVSMKTIEHFEHALGRPVLWRPKANPEDPTDDSGFVGQLTVRPHAFRQANAYYSPEKVALLFGYFDASADDPGAYMPGSRVFSCLSHDIIAHETTHAILDGMHRRFNEPTNPDVLALHEAFADIIALMQHFTIPEILECEINRTRGDVEAESILGSLAIQFGRATGGRGALRDAIGSNEGGVWKRFAPDPAEYQKRLTPHARGAVLVAAVFDAFIAIYKERTADLLRIYTGGTGVLTHGAIHPDLARRLADEAVKSAKHVLNICIRALDYLPPVDVTFFEYLRALITADFDLVADDRHNYRVAFVEAFRRRGIYPVNIDAPTSDTLRTLAVDTLRWEGFEWSKGGAQNSMKQYEFIIKGLKRFADACLYVRNRRELFKKTYHQRIVLRDQLKKVFAAAPSFAGELGLDPAQKFDVHELRHAMRVGPDGKQVPQIIVALTQSRTIMQDRENSTPEYLFTGGATLVVDLSVPVVRYRIFKNINSNSRQTRTANFIREATADPLRALFFTAGQSESFAALHALSDDGC
;
A
#
# COMPACT_ATOMS: atom_id res chain seq x y z
N MET A 1 19.63 51.30 -16.21
CA MET A 1 20.89 51.16 -16.97
C MET A 1 20.96 49.71 -17.43
N ARG A 2 21.35 49.53 -18.68
CA ARG A 2 21.16 48.36 -19.54
C ARG A 2 21.73 47.04 -18.99
N GLU A 3 21.06 45.96 -19.41
CA GLU A 3 21.53 44.61 -19.76
C GLU A 3 20.91 43.43 -18.99
N GLN A 4 20.53 42.43 -19.80
CA GLN A 4 19.96 41.10 -19.50
C GLN A 4 18.42 40.98 -19.51
N VAL A 5 17.87 41.26 -20.70
CA VAL A 5 16.71 40.56 -21.25
C VAL A 5 17.27 39.63 -22.33
N GLU A 6 17.24 38.31 -22.12
CA GLU A 6 17.11 37.23 -23.12
C GLU A 6 17.45 35.87 -22.49
N GLY A 7 16.56 34.87 -22.71
CA GLY A 7 16.88 33.46 -22.51
C GLY A 7 16.23 32.78 -21.29
N ASN A 8 14.93 32.49 -21.35
CA ASN A 8 14.36 31.24 -20.80
C ASN A 8 12.90 31.06 -21.27
N LYS A 9 12.76 30.59 -22.50
CA LYS A 9 11.56 29.91 -23.01
C LYS A 9 12.05 28.69 -23.78
N GLY A 10 11.78 27.51 -23.23
CA GLY A 10 12.07 26.22 -23.87
C GLY A 10 12.85 25.32 -22.93
N ASP A 11 12.17 24.71 -21.95
CA ASP A 11 12.60 23.47 -21.27
C ASP A 11 11.51 23.03 -20.25
N SER A 12 10.27 22.84 -20.69
CA SER A 12 9.22 22.30 -19.80
C SER A 12 8.30 21.24 -20.41
N ILE A 13 8.65 20.65 -21.55
CA ILE A 13 7.86 19.56 -22.16
C ILE A 13 8.88 18.64 -22.85
N MET A 14 8.78 17.32 -22.62
CA MET A 14 9.65 16.22 -23.14
C MET A 14 10.68 15.67 -22.14
N ASN A 15 10.23 15.23 -20.97
CA ASN A 15 10.97 14.21 -20.22
C ASN A 15 10.04 13.29 -19.41
N ASN A 16 8.98 12.79 -20.06
CA ASN A 16 8.26 11.62 -19.53
C ASN A 16 8.99 10.36 -20.00
N LYS A 17 9.96 9.92 -19.18
CA LYS A 17 10.52 8.56 -19.28
C LYS A 17 9.37 7.56 -19.09
N GLN A 18 8.89 6.99 -20.19
CA GLN A 18 7.88 5.93 -20.20
C GLN A 18 8.42 4.71 -19.47
N THR A 19 8.06 4.60 -18.19
CA THR A 19 8.40 3.45 -17.34
C THR A 19 7.24 2.48 -17.46
N ILE A 20 7.46 1.33 -18.11
CA ILE A 20 6.53 0.19 -18.04
C ILE A 20 6.46 -0.17 -16.55
N ALA A 21 5.32 0.08 -15.91
CA ALA A 21 5.12 -0.27 -14.51
C ALA A 21 5.32 -1.79 -14.34
N SER A 22 6.24 -2.19 -13.46
CA SER A 22 6.63 -3.58 -13.27
C SER A 22 5.55 -4.36 -12.50
N THR A 23 4.57 -4.91 -13.22
CA THR A 23 3.80 -6.05 -12.74
C THR A 23 4.59 -7.32 -13.07
N ASN A 24 5.04 -8.06 -12.06
CA ASN A 24 5.68 -9.38 -12.25
C ASN A 24 4.63 -10.46 -12.59
N ARG A 25 3.72 -10.17 -13.52
CA ARG A 25 2.62 -11.04 -13.93
C ARG A 25 2.89 -11.57 -15.33
N LEU A 26 2.76 -12.89 -15.51
CA LEU A 26 2.97 -13.56 -16.79
C LEU A 26 1.70 -14.31 -17.23
N LEU A 27 1.45 -14.28 -18.53
CA LEU A 27 0.46 -15.11 -19.21
C LEU A 27 1.16 -16.31 -19.81
N ILE A 28 0.72 -17.51 -19.43
CA ILE A 28 1.39 -18.76 -19.76
C ILE A 28 0.39 -19.69 -20.42
N LYS A 29 0.68 -20.12 -21.64
CA LYS A 29 -0.10 -21.12 -22.36
C LYS A 29 0.51 -22.50 -22.12
N ILE A 30 -0.19 -23.36 -21.40
CA ILE A 30 0.32 -24.67 -20.96
C ILE A 30 -0.62 -25.79 -21.39
N ARG A 31 -0.06 -26.95 -21.75
CA ARG A 31 -0.84 -28.19 -21.91
C ARG A 31 -1.31 -28.71 -20.55
N PRO A 32 -2.55 -29.21 -20.43
CA PRO A 32 -2.98 -29.90 -19.22
C PRO A 32 -2.04 -31.07 -18.91
N SER A 33 -1.45 -31.11 -17.72
CA SER A 33 -0.61 -32.21 -17.25
C SER A 33 -0.84 -32.48 -15.76
N SER A 34 -0.55 -33.70 -15.30
CA SER A 34 -0.77 -34.09 -13.89
C SER A 34 0.10 -33.29 -12.91
N THR A 35 1.22 -32.73 -13.38
CA THR A 35 2.11 -31.87 -12.58
C THR A 35 1.58 -30.45 -12.40
N LEU A 36 0.59 -30.04 -13.20
CA LEU A 36 0.06 -28.67 -13.23
C LEU A 36 -0.75 -28.34 -11.96
N GLN A 37 -1.38 -29.34 -11.34
CA GLN A 37 -2.06 -29.20 -10.04
C GLN A 37 -1.09 -28.81 -8.91
N ALA A 38 0.17 -29.27 -8.97
CA ALA A 38 1.18 -28.92 -7.98
C ALA A 38 1.75 -27.49 -8.16
N ALA A 39 1.53 -26.88 -9.33
CA ALA A 39 1.99 -25.52 -9.64
C ALA A 39 1.03 -24.44 -9.11
N GLU A 40 -0.25 -24.77 -8.91
CA GLU A 40 -1.30 -23.87 -8.39
C GLU A 40 -0.86 -23.19 -7.08
N SER A 41 -0.31 -23.96 -6.14
CA SER A 41 0.08 -23.45 -4.81
C SER A 41 1.44 -22.74 -4.76
N ARG A 42 2.27 -22.80 -5.81
CA ARG A 42 3.66 -22.29 -5.79
C ARG A 42 3.80 -20.85 -6.30
N VAL A 43 3.01 -20.47 -7.29
CA VAL A 43 3.12 -19.19 -8.02
C VAL A 43 1.77 -18.49 -8.23
N ASN A 44 0.75 -18.88 -7.45
CA ASN A 44 -0.62 -18.39 -7.61
C ASN A 44 -1.16 -18.56 -9.05
N LEU A 45 -0.92 -19.73 -9.65
CA LEU A 45 -1.30 -20.00 -11.04
C LEU A 45 -2.83 -20.14 -11.14
N ARG A 46 -3.49 -19.27 -11.89
CA ARG A 46 -4.95 -19.26 -12.06
C ARG A 46 -5.36 -19.33 -13.53
N PRO A 47 -6.42 -20.08 -13.90
CA PRO A 47 -6.93 -20.06 -15.27
C PRO A 47 -7.34 -18.65 -15.69
N LEU A 48 -6.97 -18.23 -16.90
CA LEU A 48 -7.37 -16.91 -17.42
C LEU A 48 -8.89 -16.81 -17.60
N TYR A 49 -9.52 -17.89 -18.07
CA TYR A 49 -10.95 -17.95 -18.33
C TYR A 49 -11.68 -18.76 -17.26
N ASN A 50 -12.82 -18.26 -16.81
CA ASN A 50 -13.68 -18.98 -15.86
C ASN A 50 -14.60 -20.01 -16.56
N THR A 51 -14.01 -20.91 -17.36
CA THR A 51 -14.77 -21.95 -18.10
C THR A 51 -14.56 -23.35 -17.50
N PRO A 52 -15.53 -24.28 -17.61
CA PRO A 52 -15.35 -25.66 -17.15
C PRO A 52 -14.11 -26.33 -17.77
N ARG A 53 -13.80 -26.01 -19.03
CA ARG A 53 -12.63 -26.53 -19.74
C ARG A 53 -11.31 -26.00 -19.18
N ALA A 54 -11.25 -24.71 -18.84
CA ALA A 54 -10.06 -24.12 -18.22
C ALA A 54 -9.85 -24.63 -16.78
N LYS A 55 -10.93 -24.83 -16.02
CA LYS A 55 -10.89 -25.47 -14.70
C LYS A 55 -10.46 -26.94 -14.78
N ALA A 56 -10.97 -27.69 -15.75
CA ALA A 56 -10.55 -29.07 -16.00
C ALA A 56 -9.06 -29.15 -16.37
N ALA A 57 -8.57 -28.22 -17.19
CA ALA A 57 -7.16 -28.15 -17.55
C ALA A 57 -6.22 -27.91 -16.35
N LEU A 58 -6.65 -27.11 -15.36
CA LEU A 58 -5.92 -26.92 -14.10
C LEU A 58 -5.78 -28.24 -13.31
N LEU A 59 -6.81 -29.09 -13.36
CA LEU A 59 -6.81 -30.44 -12.77
C LEU A 59 -6.04 -31.48 -13.62
N GLY A 60 -5.36 -31.06 -14.69
CA GLY A 60 -4.67 -31.94 -15.63
C GLY A 60 -5.60 -32.72 -16.56
N ILE A 61 -6.88 -32.33 -16.65
CA ILE A 61 -7.92 -33.02 -17.43
C ILE A 61 -8.18 -32.25 -18.73
N GLY A 62 -7.96 -32.89 -19.88
CA GLY A 62 -8.24 -32.34 -21.21
C GLY A 62 -7.02 -32.40 -22.14
N ALA A 63 -7.25 -32.39 -23.45
CA ALA A 63 -6.19 -32.52 -24.45
C ALA A 63 -5.62 -31.17 -24.93
N GLU A 64 -6.31 -30.07 -24.63
CA GLU A 64 -6.14 -28.81 -25.36
C GLU A 64 -5.51 -27.72 -24.48
N PRO A 65 -4.45 -27.03 -24.96
CA PRO A 65 -3.74 -26.01 -24.20
C PRO A 65 -4.64 -24.88 -23.70
N GLN A 66 -4.43 -24.42 -22.47
CA GLN A 66 -5.17 -23.30 -21.88
C GLN A 66 -4.22 -22.19 -21.42
N TRP A 67 -4.75 -20.97 -21.34
CA TRP A 67 -4.04 -19.80 -20.80
C TRP A 67 -4.22 -19.71 -19.29
N PHE A 68 -3.13 -19.46 -18.60
CA PHE A 68 -3.07 -19.24 -17.16
C PHE A 68 -2.34 -17.93 -16.86
N LEU A 69 -2.73 -17.29 -15.77
CA LEU A 69 -2.07 -16.11 -15.21
C LEU A 69 -1.21 -16.57 -14.02
N ALA A 70 0.05 -16.15 -13.99
CA ALA A 70 1.00 -16.45 -12.92
C ALA A 70 1.56 -15.16 -12.30
N ASP A 71 1.59 -15.10 -10.96
CA ASP A 71 2.13 -13.97 -10.21
C ASP A 71 3.50 -14.36 -9.63
N LEU A 72 4.58 -13.72 -10.08
CA LEU A 72 5.96 -14.05 -9.66
C LEU A 72 6.54 -13.04 -8.66
N PHE A 73 7.25 -13.52 -7.64
CA PHE A 73 7.91 -12.68 -6.63
C PHE A 73 9.35 -12.35 -7.03
N GLY A 74 9.65 -11.06 -7.22
CA GLY A 74 10.97 -10.59 -7.66
C GLY A 74 11.25 -10.90 -9.14
N GLY A 75 11.85 -9.96 -9.87
CA GLY A 75 12.12 -10.12 -11.29
C GLY A 75 13.02 -9.03 -11.87
N PRO A 76 13.63 -9.26 -13.05
CA PRO A 76 14.42 -8.26 -13.77
C PRO A 76 13.57 -7.03 -14.10
N ALA A 77 14.22 -5.87 -14.31
CA ALA A 77 13.54 -4.61 -14.63
C ALA A 77 12.72 -4.65 -15.94
N ASN A 78 13.02 -5.59 -16.86
CA ASN A 78 12.28 -5.78 -18.12
C ASN A 78 11.33 -7.02 -18.02
N PRO A 79 10.00 -6.86 -18.21
CA PRO A 79 9.04 -7.97 -18.17
C PRO A 79 9.30 -9.09 -19.17
N TRP A 80 9.89 -8.79 -20.34
CA TRP A 80 10.25 -9.80 -21.32
C TRP A 80 11.43 -10.65 -20.88
N ASP A 81 12.40 -10.10 -20.15
CA ASP A 81 13.49 -10.90 -19.58
C ASP A 81 12.96 -11.89 -18.52
N LEU A 82 11.89 -11.52 -17.79
CA LEU A 82 11.18 -12.44 -16.91
C LEU A 82 10.47 -13.55 -17.71
N ALA A 83 9.76 -13.20 -18.79
CA ALA A 83 9.09 -14.18 -19.66
C ALA A 83 10.08 -15.15 -20.32
N HIS A 84 11.26 -14.66 -20.73
CA HIS A 84 12.35 -15.48 -21.33
C HIS A 84 13.16 -16.29 -20.31
N SER A 85 13.02 -16.01 -19.01
CA SER A 85 13.63 -16.82 -17.95
C SER A 85 12.99 -18.21 -17.89
N ARG A 86 13.64 -19.20 -17.27
CA ARG A 86 13.15 -20.60 -17.23
C ARG A 86 11.93 -20.77 -16.30
N VAL A 87 10.82 -20.11 -16.63
CA VAL A 87 9.57 -20.10 -15.84
C VAL A 87 9.04 -21.53 -15.63
N ALA A 88 9.25 -22.47 -16.56
CA ALA A 88 8.90 -23.88 -16.38
C ALA A 88 9.53 -24.50 -15.12
N GLU A 89 10.80 -24.18 -14.82
CA GLU A 89 11.53 -24.64 -13.63
C GLU A 89 10.89 -24.10 -12.34
N GLN A 90 10.50 -22.82 -12.35
CA GLN A 90 9.84 -22.16 -11.22
C GLN A 90 8.42 -22.69 -10.99
N LEU A 91 7.70 -23.01 -12.06
CA LEU A 91 6.37 -23.63 -12.02
C LEU A 91 6.40 -25.12 -11.61
N GLY A 92 7.56 -25.77 -11.70
CA GLY A 92 7.67 -27.23 -11.51
C GLY A 92 6.97 -28.05 -12.60
N VAL A 93 6.83 -27.49 -13.80
CA VAL A 93 6.23 -28.16 -14.97
C VAL A 93 7.31 -28.47 -16.02
N SER A 94 7.05 -29.46 -16.88
CA SER A 94 7.97 -29.79 -17.97
C SER A 94 8.07 -28.64 -18.97
N GLU A 95 9.28 -28.27 -19.42
CA GLU A 95 9.46 -27.28 -20.49
C GLU A 95 8.69 -27.64 -21.76
N SER A 96 8.49 -28.94 -22.02
CA SER A 96 7.71 -29.41 -23.17
C SER A 96 6.20 -29.17 -23.06
N ASP A 97 5.67 -28.95 -21.85
CA ASP A 97 4.25 -28.65 -21.61
C ASP A 97 3.93 -27.16 -21.83
N VAL A 98 4.93 -26.29 -21.69
CA VAL A 98 4.80 -24.85 -21.92
C VAL A 98 4.85 -24.56 -23.42
N ILE A 99 3.76 -24.00 -23.96
CA ILE A 99 3.63 -23.70 -25.39
C ILE A 99 4.03 -22.26 -25.70
N PHE A 100 3.73 -21.33 -24.79
CA PHE A 100 4.04 -19.91 -24.98
C PHE A 100 3.98 -19.13 -23.67
N ILE A 101 4.78 -18.07 -23.55
CA ILE A 101 4.78 -17.17 -22.41
C ILE A 101 4.83 -15.72 -22.93
N GLU A 102 4.00 -14.84 -22.38
CA GLU A 102 4.09 -13.40 -22.60
C GLU A 102 3.84 -12.62 -21.30
N PRO A 103 4.39 -11.42 -21.14
CA PRO A 103 4.12 -10.59 -19.97
C PRO A 103 2.69 -10.03 -19.98
N ASP A 104 2.05 -9.97 -18.80
CA ASP A 104 0.77 -9.27 -18.59
C ASP A 104 1.03 -7.77 -18.42
N ILE A 105 1.31 -7.10 -19.54
CA ILE A 105 1.69 -5.69 -19.59
C ILE A 105 0.49 -4.75 -19.44
N ILE A 106 0.76 -3.62 -18.78
CA ILE A 106 -0.13 -2.45 -18.75
C ILE A 106 0.11 -1.65 -20.04
N HIS A 107 -0.93 -1.46 -20.85
CA HIS A 107 -0.85 -0.75 -22.13
C HIS A 107 -1.03 0.77 -21.93
N ASN A 108 -0.13 1.40 -21.16
CA ASN A 108 -0.17 2.85 -20.85
C ASN A 108 0.53 3.70 -21.91
N ILE A 109 0.04 3.62 -23.15
CA ILE A 109 0.77 4.14 -24.31
C ILE A 109 0.08 5.37 -24.91
N PHE A 110 -1.22 5.54 -24.72
CA PHE A 110 -2.02 6.55 -25.42
C PHE A 110 -2.68 7.54 -24.45
N PRO A 111 -2.50 8.87 -24.66
CA PRO A 111 -3.22 9.87 -23.89
C PRO A 111 -4.71 9.88 -24.29
N ASP A 112 -5.59 9.95 -23.30
CA ASP A 112 -7.01 10.25 -23.54
C ASP A 112 -7.18 11.78 -23.56
N PRO A 113 -7.63 12.38 -24.67
CA PRO A 113 -7.91 13.83 -24.76
C PRO A 113 -9.08 14.28 -23.87
N HIS A 114 -9.82 13.33 -23.32
CA HIS A 114 -10.99 13.56 -22.48
C HIS A 114 -10.73 13.21 -21.02
N ALA A 115 -9.51 12.76 -20.72
CA ALA A 115 -8.99 12.71 -19.36
C ALA A 115 -9.05 14.10 -18.74
N ARG A 116 -9.47 14.16 -17.47
CA ARG A 116 -9.34 15.41 -16.71
C ARG A 116 -7.85 15.61 -16.38
N GLU A 117 -7.33 16.83 -16.54
CA GLU A 117 -5.94 17.12 -16.18
C GLU A 117 -5.72 16.87 -14.67
N ALA A 118 -4.68 16.09 -14.35
CA ALA A 118 -4.28 15.83 -12.97
C ALA A 118 -3.93 17.15 -12.27
N GLY A 119 -4.82 17.61 -11.37
CA GLY A 119 -4.67 18.87 -10.66
C GLY A 119 -5.86 19.83 -10.78
N GLN A 120 -6.81 19.59 -11.70
CA GLN A 120 -8.12 20.20 -11.61
C GLN A 120 -8.91 19.51 -10.50
N THR A 121 -8.73 20.03 -9.30
CA THR A 121 -9.55 19.60 -8.18
C THR A 121 -10.93 20.23 -8.34
N PHE A 122 -12.01 19.44 -8.40
CA PHE A 122 -13.34 19.94 -8.08
C PHE A 122 -13.28 20.45 -6.65
N ALA A 123 -13.10 21.77 -6.54
CA ALA A 123 -13.70 22.50 -5.47
C ALA A 123 -15.19 22.14 -5.50
N VAL A 124 -15.76 21.85 -4.34
CA VAL A 124 -17.21 21.80 -4.17
C VAL A 124 -17.78 23.11 -4.74
N GLY A 125 -18.33 23.07 -5.96
CA GLY A 125 -18.90 24.23 -6.65
C GLY A 125 -18.36 24.64 -8.03
N GLU A 126 -17.56 23.86 -8.77
CA GLU A 126 -17.32 24.14 -10.20
C GLU A 126 -18.49 23.66 -11.08
N GLU A 127 -18.89 24.49 -12.05
CA GLU A 127 -20.09 24.35 -12.87
C GLU A 127 -19.98 23.18 -13.88
N CYS A 128 -21.06 22.44 -14.10
CA CYS A 128 -21.15 21.53 -15.25
C CYS A 128 -21.24 22.35 -16.55
N VAL A 129 -20.10 22.73 -17.11
CA VAL A 129 -20.01 23.63 -18.27
C VAL A 129 -20.15 22.85 -19.59
N CYS A 130 -21.03 23.34 -20.47
CA CYS A 130 -21.11 22.89 -21.86
C CYS A 130 -19.97 23.50 -22.67
N HIS A 131 -18.93 22.73 -23.00
CA HIS A 131 -17.92 23.16 -23.98
C HIS A 131 -18.50 23.11 -25.39
N LEU A 132 -18.35 24.20 -26.14
CA LEU A 132 -18.74 24.28 -27.56
C LEU A 132 -17.72 23.56 -28.45
N GLN A 133 -18.06 23.41 -29.73
CA GLN A 133 -17.15 22.85 -30.73
C GLN A 133 -15.85 23.65 -30.85
N ASP A 134 -14.74 22.97 -31.08
CA ASP A 134 -13.39 23.54 -31.22
C ASP A 134 -12.98 23.60 -32.70
N GLY A 135 -12.76 24.81 -33.20
CA GLY A 135 -12.29 25.09 -34.57
C GLY A 135 -10.80 25.43 -34.66
N GLU A 136 -10.07 25.39 -33.54
CA GLU A 136 -8.65 25.69 -33.52
C GLU A 136 -7.82 24.57 -34.15
N HIS A 137 -6.53 24.84 -34.41
CA HIS A 137 -5.57 23.83 -34.85
C HIS A 137 -5.92 23.08 -36.17
N GLY A 138 -6.88 23.60 -36.94
CA GLY A 138 -7.34 22.99 -38.18
C GLY A 138 -8.48 21.96 -38.01
N LYS A 139 -9.04 21.82 -36.80
CA LYS A 139 -10.24 21.00 -36.56
C LYS A 139 -11.44 21.64 -37.26
N ALA A 140 -12.21 20.85 -38.01
CA ALA A 140 -13.42 21.35 -38.64
C ALA A 140 -14.61 21.26 -37.67
N CYS A 141 -15.33 22.37 -37.49
CA CYS A 141 -16.61 22.38 -36.78
C CYS A 141 -17.73 21.84 -37.67
N GLY A 142 -18.61 21.04 -37.08
CA GLY A 142 -19.90 20.67 -37.65
C GLY A 142 -20.90 21.81 -37.60
N PRO A 143 -22.08 21.62 -38.21
CA PRO A 143 -23.16 22.58 -38.16
C PRO A 143 -23.64 22.78 -36.72
N ASP A 144 -24.29 23.92 -36.47
CA ASP A 144 -24.88 24.26 -35.17
C ASP A 144 -26.19 23.49 -34.93
N VAL A 145 -26.08 22.16 -34.96
CA VAL A 145 -27.17 21.19 -34.76
C VAL A 145 -26.64 20.10 -33.82
N PHE A 146 -27.39 19.83 -32.74
CA PHE A 146 -27.03 18.78 -31.79
C PHE A 146 -26.98 17.42 -32.50
N ALA A 147 -25.96 16.63 -32.19
CA ALA A 147 -25.72 15.31 -32.80
C ALA A 147 -25.71 15.32 -34.35
N TRP A 148 -25.17 16.39 -34.96
CA TRP A 148 -25.07 16.56 -36.42
C TRP A 148 -24.52 15.32 -37.15
N HIS A 149 -23.56 14.61 -36.55
CA HIS A 149 -22.94 13.41 -37.10
C HIS A 149 -23.92 12.28 -37.43
N LEU A 150 -25.12 12.26 -36.83
CA LEU A 150 -26.17 11.27 -37.11
C LEU A 150 -26.99 11.57 -38.37
N GLY A 151 -26.93 12.81 -38.87
CA GLY A 151 -27.77 13.32 -39.96
C GLY A 151 -27.52 12.67 -41.33
N GLU A 152 -28.40 12.98 -42.28
CA GLU A 152 -28.39 12.36 -43.63
C GLU A 152 -27.13 12.66 -44.46
N GLU A 153 -26.53 13.85 -44.28
CA GLU A 153 -25.27 14.24 -44.95
C GLU A 153 -24.03 13.57 -44.33
N TYR A 154 -24.20 12.95 -43.15
CA TYR A 154 -23.15 12.39 -42.32
C TYR A 154 -23.26 10.86 -42.23
N THR A 155 -23.45 10.26 -41.04
CA THR A 155 -23.50 8.79 -40.91
C THR A 155 -24.84 8.16 -41.32
N GLN A 156 -25.91 8.95 -41.46
CA GLN A 156 -27.28 8.47 -41.69
C GLN A 156 -27.83 7.58 -40.55
N LEU A 157 -27.21 7.57 -39.36
CA LEU A 157 -27.62 6.72 -38.24
C LEU A 157 -29.04 7.05 -37.75
N ASP A 158 -29.44 8.33 -37.77
CA ASP A 158 -30.78 8.73 -37.32
C ASP A 158 -31.89 8.12 -38.20
N LYS A 159 -31.66 8.11 -39.52
CA LYS A 159 -32.55 7.48 -40.48
C LYS A 159 -32.52 5.96 -40.38
N ALA A 160 -31.35 5.38 -40.15
CA ALA A 160 -31.15 3.94 -39.98
C ALA A 160 -31.90 3.40 -38.74
N ARG A 161 -31.75 4.05 -37.58
CA ARG A 161 -32.44 3.64 -36.35
C ARG A 161 -33.96 3.80 -36.44
N SER A 162 -34.44 4.78 -37.19
CA SER A 162 -35.87 4.97 -37.44
C SER A 162 -36.46 3.90 -38.37
N ALA A 163 -35.64 3.26 -39.20
CA ALA A 163 -36.06 2.26 -40.18
C ALA A 163 -35.99 0.81 -39.67
N VAL A 164 -35.31 0.57 -38.55
CA VAL A 164 -35.10 -0.77 -37.98
C VAL A 164 -35.71 -0.84 -36.60
N GLN A 165 -36.72 -1.70 -36.44
CA GLN A 165 -37.33 -1.99 -35.15
C GLN A 165 -36.63 -3.18 -34.49
N PHE A 166 -36.14 -2.98 -33.26
CA PHE A 166 -35.57 -4.06 -32.46
C PHE A 166 -36.68 -4.99 -31.93
N THR A 167 -36.47 -6.30 -32.07
CA THR A 167 -37.41 -7.36 -31.63
C THR A 167 -36.70 -8.37 -30.76
N ASP A 168 -37.40 -9.05 -29.84
CA ASP A 168 -36.74 -10.04 -28.97
C ASP A 168 -36.48 -11.38 -29.69
N PRO A 169 -35.30 -12.03 -29.49
CA PRO A 169 -34.13 -11.49 -28.79
C PRO A 169 -33.48 -10.35 -29.59
N ARG A 170 -33.18 -9.26 -28.89
CA ARG A 170 -32.54 -8.06 -29.47
C ARG A 170 -31.08 -8.33 -29.78
N THR A 171 -30.57 -7.69 -30.82
CA THR A 171 -29.13 -7.66 -31.09
C THR A 171 -28.40 -7.10 -29.87
N ARG A 172 -27.41 -7.84 -29.36
CA ARG A 172 -26.68 -7.52 -28.12
C ARG A 172 -25.30 -6.95 -28.42
N ILE A 173 -24.98 -5.83 -27.82
CA ILE A 173 -23.69 -5.14 -27.97
C ILE A 173 -22.93 -5.20 -26.64
N ALA A 174 -21.73 -5.78 -26.65
CA ALA A 174 -20.79 -5.65 -25.54
C ALA A 174 -20.00 -4.34 -25.68
N HIS A 175 -20.08 -3.50 -24.65
CA HIS A 175 -19.35 -2.25 -24.54
C HIS A 175 -18.16 -2.47 -23.61
N LEU A 176 -16.96 -2.59 -24.20
CA LEU A 176 -15.70 -2.80 -23.47
C LEU A 176 -15.01 -1.44 -23.32
N ASP A 177 -15.06 -0.86 -22.12
CA ASP A 177 -14.54 0.49 -21.86
C ASP A 177 -14.18 0.69 -20.36
N THR A 178 -14.02 1.94 -19.91
CA THR A 178 -13.67 2.29 -18.52
C THR A 178 -14.80 2.14 -17.50
N GLY A 179 -15.97 1.67 -17.94
CA GLY A 179 -17.21 1.72 -17.19
C GLY A 179 -18.12 2.85 -17.66
N TYR A 180 -19.26 3.02 -17.01
CA TYR A 180 -20.22 4.08 -17.37
C TYR A 180 -20.90 4.69 -16.14
N TYR A 181 -21.43 5.90 -16.29
CA TYR A 181 -22.21 6.59 -15.25
C TYR A 181 -23.72 6.32 -15.43
N PRO A 182 -24.34 5.47 -14.60
CA PRO A 182 -25.73 5.02 -14.82
C PRO A 182 -26.78 6.10 -14.61
N LYS A 183 -26.43 7.20 -13.94
CA LYS A 183 -27.36 8.30 -13.62
C LYS A 183 -27.39 9.38 -14.71
N HIS A 184 -26.49 9.35 -15.69
CA HIS A 184 -26.49 10.31 -16.79
C HIS A 184 -27.76 10.18 -17.66
N CYS A 185 -28.33 11.28 -18.15
CA CYS A 185 -29.54 11.30 -18.98
C CYS A 185 -29.39 10.53 -20.30
N THR A 186 -28.16 10.38 -20.79
CA THR A 186 -27.80 9.60 -21.97
C THR A 186 -27.49 8.14 -21.67
N SER A 187 -27.68 7.64 -20.45
CA SER A 187 -27.53 6.21 -20.18
C SER A 187 -28.46 5.40 -21.09
N PRO A 188 -28.01 4.28 -21.71
CA PRO A 188 -28.87 3.50 -22.59
C PRO A 188 -30.10 2.97 -21.86
N GLU A 189 -31.21 2.82 -22.58
CA GLU A 189 -32.47 2.33 -22.00
C GLU A 189 -32.40 0.83 -21.67
N HIS A 190 -31.74 0.04 -22.51
CA HIS A 190 -31.69 -1.42 -22.44
C HIS A 190 -30.33 -1.95 -21.95
N VAL A 191 -29.86 -1.48 -20.78
CA VAL A 191 -28.63 -1.99 -20.15
C VAL A 191 -28.90 -3.31 -19.44
N LEU A 192 -28.13 -4.35 -19.76
CA LEU A 192 -28.17 -5.68 -19.15
C LEU A 192 -27.43 -5.70 -17.80
N ARG A 193 -27.90 -4.92 -16.83
CA ARG A 193 -27.27 -4.75 -15.51
C ARG A 193 -27.00 -6.05 -14.75
N HIS A 194 -27.80 -7.10 -14.98
CA HIS A 194 -27.62 -8.39 -14.32
C HIS A 194 -26.47 -9.24 -14.89
N LEU A 195 -25.90 -8.83 -16.03
CA LEU A 195 -24.78 -9.50 -16.70
C LEU A 195 -23.53 -8.63 -16.74
N GLU A 196 -23.62 -7.37 -16.32
CA GLU A 196 -22.49 -6.46 -16.33
C GLU A 196 -21.34 -6.99 -15.45
N ARG A 197 -20.12 -6.57 -15.76
CA ARG A 197 -18.93 -7.16 -15.14
C ARG A 197 -17.79 -6.17 -15.07
N ASN A 198 -17.03 -6.25 -13.98
CA ASN A 198 -15.74 -5.59 -13.83
C ASN A 198 -14.59 -6.60 -13.96
N PHE A 199 -13.65 -6.30 -14.86
CA PHE A 199 -12.43 -7.07 -15.09
C PHE A 199 -11.16 -6.33 -14.60
N VAL A 200 -11.32 -5.23 -13.85
CA VAL A 200 -10.23 -4.48 -13.21
C VAL A 200 -9.92 -5.09 -11.84
N ASN A 201 -8.64 -5.40 -11.60
CA ASN A 201 -8.19 -6.01 -10.35
C ASN A 201 -8.07 -4.96 -9.23
N GLY A 202 -8.66 -5.22 -8.05
CA GLY A 202 -8.52 -4.39 -6.85
C GLY A 202 -9.78 -3.63 -6.43
N ASP A 203 -10.84 -3.67 -7.23
CA ASP A 203 -12.11 -3.02 -6.91
C ASP A 203 -13.03 -3.87 -6.03
N HIS A 204 -13.95 -3.18 -5.35
CA HIS A 204 -14.85 -3.74 -4.36
C HIS A 204 -15.99 -4.61 -4.94
N ASP A 205 -16.36 -4.43 -6.22
CA ASP A 205 -17.48 -5.15 -6.85
C ASP A 205 -17.11 -5.70 -8.25
N PRO A 206 -16.97 -7.03 -8.42
CA PRO A 206 -16.70 -7.67 -9.71
C PRO A 206 -17.93 -7.75 -10.63
N ASP A 207 -19.14 -7.50 -10.10
CA ASP A 207 -20.42 -7.66 -10.81
C ASP A 207 -21.02 -6.30 -11.21
N SER A 208 -20.30 -5.19 -11.01
CA SER A 208 -20.73 -3.84 -11.40
C SER A 208 -19.79 -3.24 -12.44
N SER A 209 -20.34 -2.70 -13.53
CA SER A 209 -19.59 -1.98 -14.56
C SER A 209 -19.68 -0.45 -14.41
N GLU A 210 -20.26 0.01 -13.30
CA GLU A 210 -20.30 1.43 -12.94
C GLU A 210 -18.87 1.95 -12.79
N ASP A 211 -18.59 3.09 -13.42
CA ASP A 211 -17.30 3.76 -13.34
C ASP A 211 -17.14 4.31 -11.90
N PRO A 212 -16.26 3.70 -11.07
CA PRO A 212 -16.07 4.16 -9.70
C PRO A 212 -15.38 5.51 -9.78
N ASP A 213 -15.92 6.52 -9.10
CA ASP A 213 -15.36 7.87 -9.02
C ASP A 213 -13.92 7.84 -8.44
N ASN A 214 -12.95 7.53 -9.30
CA ASN A 214 -11.59 7.11 -8.96
C ASN A 214 -10.62 8.29 -8.95
N TRP A 215 -11.11 9.44 -8.47
CA TRP A 215 -10.45 10.73 -8.29
C TRP A 215 -9.08 10.71 -7.56
N ARG A 216 -8.68 9.56 -7.01
CA ARG A 216 -7.50 9.39 -6.15
C ARG A 216 -6.22 8.98 -6.89
N LEU A 217 -6.23 8.85 -8.22
CA LEU A 217 -5.06 8.43 -9.02
C LEU A 217 -4.58 9.55 -9.97
N LEU A 218 -3.25 9.68 -10.11
CA LEU A 218 -2.55 10.69 -10.93
C LEU A 218 -2.76 10.55 -12.46
N LEU A 219 -3.60 9.61 -12.91
CA LEU A 219 -3.95 9.32 -14.31
C LEU A 219 -5.45 8.95 -14.35
N ASP A 220 -6.33 9.95 -14.28
CA ASP A 220 -7.78 9.78 -14.17
C ASP A 220 -8.48 10.02 -15.53
N ASN A 221 -9.06 8.97 -16.11
CA ASN A 221 -9.92 9.06 -17.30
C ASN A 221 -11.37 8.61 -16.99
N SER A 222 -11.83 8.81 -15.74
CA SER A 222 -13.22 8.57 -15.34
C SER A 222 -14.15 9.32 -16.31
N GLY A 223 -15.10 8.59 -16.90
CA GLY A 223 -16.07 9.15 -17.85
C GLY A 223 -15.86 8.89 -19.34
N HIS A 224 -14.74 8.27 -19.76
CA HIS A 224 -14.56 7.93 -21.17
C HIS A 224 -15.64 6.96 -21.67
N GLY A 225 -15.86 5.85 -20.96
CA GLY A 225 -16.90 4.89 -21.31
C GLY A 225 -18.32 5.46 -21.21
N THR A 226 -18.55 6.47 -20.37
CA THR A 226 -19.82 7.22 -20.34
C THR A 226 -20.05 7.99 -21.65
N GLY A 227 -19.01 8.59 -22.23
CA GLY A 227 -19.11 9.26 -23.52
C GLY A 227 -19.37 8.29 -24.68
N THR A 228 -18.61 7.20 -24.75
CA THR A 228 -18.69 6.24 -25.86
C THR A 228 -20.00 5.44 -25.84
N ILE A 229 -20.48 5.01 -24.66
CA ILE A 229 -21.77 4.30 -24.53
C ILE A 229 -22.95 5.21 -24.91
N SER A 230 -22.82 6.52 -24.67
CA SER A 230 -23.84 7.51 -25.01
C SER A 230 -23.95 7.72 -26.52
N ILE A 231 -22.84 7.73 -27.24
CA ILE A 231 -22.83 7.78 -28.72
C ILE A 231 -23.36 6.45 -29.30
N LEU A 232 -23.06 5.32 -28.65
CA LEU A 232 -23.50 3.99 -29.08
C LEU A 232 -25.02 3.83 -29.02
N ALA A 233 -25.59 4.04 -27.83
CA ALA A 233 -26.98 3.69 -27.54
C ALA A 233 -27.65 4.65 -26.53
N GLY A 234 -27.11 5.85 -26.37
CA GLY A 234 -27.61 6.79 -25.38
C GLY A 234 -29.00 7.35 -25.67
N GLY A 235 -29.71 7.64 -24.58
CA GLY A 235 -31.07 8.14 -24.57
C GLY A 235 -31.23 9.60 -25.05
N LYS A 236 -32.33 10.20 -24.61
CA LYS A 236 -32.73 11.58 -24.93
C LYS A 236 -31.97 12.57 -24.06
N VAL A 237 -31.56 13.70 -24.63
CA VAL A 237 -30.89 14.79 -23.91
C VAL A 237 -31.85 15.96 -23.71
N PRO A 238 -32.36 16.19 -22.48
CA PRO A 238 -33.41 17.19 -22.24
C PRO A 238 -33.02 18.61 -22.67
N ASP A 239 -31.77 19.00 -22.41
CA ASP A 239 -31.26 20.35 -22.69
C ASP A 239 -31.18 20.67 -24.19
N PHE A 240 -31.33 19.65 -25.05
CA PHE A 240 -31.36 19.79 -26.51
C PHE A 240 -32.71 19.32 -27.10
N GLY A 241 -33.81 19.55 -26.38
CA GLY A 241 -35.16 19.25 -26.86
C GLY A 241 -35.47 17.76 -26.96
N ASP A 242 -34.93 16.96 -26.04
CA ASP A 242 -35.07 15.50 -26.00
C ASP A 242 -34.51 14.77 -27.24
N ALA A 243 -33.51 15.37 -27.91
CA ALA A 243 -32.80 14.73 -29.01
C ALA A 243 -32.06 13.47 -28.54
N CYS A 244 -32.16 12.38 -29.31
CA CYS A 244 -31.51 11.10 -28.99
C CYS A 244 -30.09 11.05 -29.54
N LEU A 245 -29.10 10.82 -28.65
CA LEU A 245 -27.68 10.79 -29.00
C LEU A 245 -27.21 9.44 -29.56
N GLY A 246 -27.81 8.32 -29.12
CA GLY A 246 -27.35 6.98 -29.45
C GLY A 246 -27.63 6.57 -30.90
N GLY A 247 -26.66 5.93 -31.56
CA GLY A 247 -26.86 5.34 -32.88
C GLY A 247 -27.82 4.14 -32.89
N ALA A 248 -27.83 3.32 -31.84
CA ALA A 248 -28.65 2.11 -31.72
C ALA A 248 -29.31 1.98 -30.33
N PRO A 249 -30.21 2.91 -29.93
CA PRO A 249 -30.79 2.94 -28.58
C PRO A 249 -31.68 1.73 -28.26
N GLY A 250 -32.17 1.01 -29.28
CA GLY A 250 -33.01 -0.18 -29.12
C GLY A 250 -32.22 -1.49 -28.88
N ALA A 251 -30.89 -1.48 -28.96
CA ALA A 251 -30.06 -2.66 -28.74
C ALA A 251 -29.90 -3.01 -27.26
N ASP A 252 -29.70 -4.29 -26.96
CA ASP A 252 -29.32 -4.74 -25.61
C ASP A 252 -27.84 -4.40 -25.37
N ILE A 253 -27.54 -3.60 -24.36
CA ILE A 253 -26.16 -3.16 -24.06
C ILE A 253 -25.64 -3.94 -22.85
N LEU A 254 -24.52 -4.63 -23.03
CA LEU A 254 -23.76 -5.31 -21.98
C LEU A 254 -22.48 -4.51 -21.70
N PRO A 255 -22.44 -3.67 -20.66
CA PRO A 255 -21.23 -2.95 -20.31
C PRO A 255 -20.26 -3.87 -19.55
N LEU A 256 -19.02 -3.91 -20.02
CA LEU A 256 -17.93 -4.70 -19.48
C LEU A 256 -16.77 -3.75 -19.18
N ARG A 257 -16.52 -3.48 -17.91
CA ARG A 257 -15.43 -2.59 -17.50
C ARG A 257 -14.12 -3.34 -17.54
N ILE A 258 -13.19 -2.89 -18.38
CA ILE A 258 -11.89 -3.57 -18.60
C ILE A 258 -10.68 -2.75 -18.14
N SER A 259 -10.91 -1.50 -17.70
CA SER A 259 -9.85 -0.62 -17.22
C SER A 259 -10.37 0.54 -16.36
N ASP A 260 -9.50 1.18 -15.56
CA ASP A 260 -9.74 2.47 -14.88
C ASP A 260 -9.54 3.67 -15.81
N SER A 261 -8.94 3.44 -16.99
CA SER A 261 -8.56 4.49 -17.92
C SER A 261 -8.54 3.93 -19.35
N VAL A 262 -8.61 4.78 -20.38
CA VAL A 262 -8.45 4.41 -21.82
C VAL A 262 -7.12 3.66 -22.08
N VAL A 263 -6.20 3.77 -21.13
CA VAL A 263 -5.04 2.89 -20.93
C VAL A 263 -5.51 1.50 -20.55
N LEU A 264 -5.34 0.51 -21.41
CA LEU A 264 -5.76 -0.86 -21.08
C LEU A 264 -4.84 -1.45 -20.00
N LEU A 265 -5.37 -1.62 -18.79
CA LEU A 265 -4.55 -1.88 -17.61
C LEU A 265 -3.85 -3.24 -17.61
N ASN A 266 -4.43 -4.30 -18.15
CA ASN A 266 -3.76 -5.60 -18.26
C ASN A 266 -4.17 -6.34 -19.53
N THR A 267 -3.21 -6.96 -20.23
CA THR A 267 -3.46 -7.86 -21.38
C THR A 267 -4.54 -8.91 -21.07
N SER A 268 -4.57 -9.44 -19.85
CA SER A 268 -5.54 -10.42 -19.37
C SER A 268 -7.00 -9.94 -19.38
N SER A 269 -7.28 -8.68 -19.04
CA SER A 269 -8.64 -8.15 -18.87
C SER A 269 -9.44 -8.13 -20.18
N PHE A 270 -8.83 -7.70 -21.30
CA PHE A 270 -9.50 -7.69 -22.60
C PHE A 270 -9.80 -9.10 -23.12
N ALA A 271 -8.83 -10.01 -23.03
CA ALA A 271 -9.02 -11.39 -23.48
C ALA A 271 -10.17 -12.07 -22.73
N TRP A 272 -10.27 -11.82 -21.41
CA TRP A 272 -11.36 -12.35 -20.59
C TRP A 272 -12.70 -11.69 -20.91
N ALA A 273 -12.76 -10.37 -21.05
CA ALA A 273 -14.00 -9.67 -21.41
C ALA A 273 -14.54 -10.09 -22.77
N LEU A 274 -13.67 -10.32 -23.76
CA LEU A 274 -14.08 -10.80 -25.08
C LEU A 274 -14.61 -12.25 -25.01
N ASP A 275 -13.96 -13.12 -24.23
CA ASP A 275 -14.47 -14.47 -23.96
C ASP A 275 -15.84 -14.44 -23.27
N TYR A 276 -16.01 -13.53 -22.31
CA TYR A 276 -17.28 -13.31 -21.62
C TYR A 276 -18.38 -12.86 -22.58
N ALA A 277 -18.10 -11.91 -23.49
CA ALA A 277 -19.03 -11.47 -24.52
C ALA A 277 -19.45 -12.60 -25.47
N VAL A 278 -18.50 -13.47 -25.87
CA VAL A 278 -18.79 -14.68 -26.66
C VAL A 278 -19.72 -15.62 -25.88
N SER A 279 -19.43 -15.87 -24.60
CA SER A 279 -20.22 -16.78 -23.75
C SER A 279 -21.64 -16.27 -23.47
N HIS A 280 -21.86 -14.95 -23.50
CA HIS A 280 -23.16 -14.30 -23.33
C HIS A 280 -23.86 -13.98 -24.65
N HIS A 281 -23.40 -14.58 -25.75
CA HIS A 281 -24.02 -14.44 -27.07
C HIS A 281 -24.21 -12.98 -27.48
N CYS A 282 -23.19 -12.14 -27.29
CA CYS A 282 -23.15 -10.83 -27.93
C CYS A 282 -23.05 -11.00 -29.45
N ASP A 283 -23.50 -10.00 -30.19
CA ASP A 283 -23.44 -9.91 -31.66
C ASP A 283 -22.37 -8.92 -32.11
N VAL A 284 -22.19 -7.84 -31.34
CA VAL A 284 -21.22 -6.78 -31.61
C VAL A 284 -20.41 -6.51 -30.35
N VAL A 285 -19.10 -6.25 -30.52
CA VAL A 285 -18.24 -5.65 -29.50
C VAL A 285 -17.82 -4.28 -30.01
N THR A 286 -17.93 -3.26 -29.16
CA THR A 286 -17.30 -1.96 -29.37
C THR A 286 -16.20 -1.77 -28.35
N MET A 287 -15.04 -1.30 -28.80
CA MET A 287 -13.89 -1.02 -27.95
C MET A 287 -13.17 0.24 -28.42
N SER A 288 -13.23 1.29 -27.60
CA SER A 288 -12.64 2.59 -27.91
C SER A 288 -11.27 2.78 -27.24
N MET A 289 -10.46 1.71 -27.21
CA MET A 289 -9.18 1.63 -26.52
C MET A 289 -8.24 0.73 -27.32
N GLY A 290 -6.92 0.86 -27.12
CA GLY A 290 -5.95 0.03 -27.82
C GLY A 290 -4.59 -0.06 -27.16
N GLY A 291 -3.79 -1.01 -27.63
CA GLY A 291 -2.50 -1.36 -27.06
C GLY A 291 -1.57 -2.06 -28.05
N LEU A 292 -0.61 -2.80 -27.50
CA LEU A 292 0.41 -3.56 -28.21
C LEU A 292 -0.09 -4.94 -28.65
N PRO A 293 0.53 -5.57 -29.67
CA PRO A 293 0.18 -6.92 -30.06
C PRO A 293 0.47 -7.91 -28.94
N THR A 294 -0.45 -8.84 -28.72
CA THR A 294 -0.27 -9.98 -27.82
C THR A 294 -0.83 -11.24 -28.47
N ARG A 295 -0.28 -12.40 -28.12
CA ARG A 295 -0.77 -13.67 -28.64
C ARG A 295 -2.15 -13.99 -28.08
N VAL A 296 -2.40 -13.70 -26.81
CA VAL A 296 -3.70 -13.99 -26.19
C VAL A 296 -4.82 -13.16 -26.81
N TRP A 297 -4.56 -11.90 -27.20
CA TRP A 297 -5.57 -11.08 -27.89
C TRP A 297 -5.88 -11.61 -29.28
N ARG A 298 -4.87 -12.00 -30.05
CA ARG A 298 -5.10 -12.61 -31.38
C ARG A 298 -5.99 -13.85 -31.25
N GLU A 299 -5.67 -14.76 -30.33
CA GLU A 299 -6.46 -15.97 -30.14
C GLU A 299 -7.89 -15.68 -29.67
N ALA A 300 -8.08 -14.68 -28.82
CA ALA A 300 -9.41 -14.24 -28.37
C ALA A 300 -10.22 -13.62 -29.54
N VAL A 301 -9.59 -12.77 -30.36
CA VAL A 301 -10.18 -12.16 -31.56
C VAL A 301 -10.54 -13.24 -32.59
N ASP A 302 -9.66 -14.21 -32.82
CA ASP A 302 -9.92 -15.33 -33.71
C ASP A 302 -11.15 -16.13 -33.24
N LYS A 303 -11.22 -16.44 -31.95
CA LYS A 303 -12.34 -17.16 -31.35
C LYS A 303 -13.65 -16.38 -31.49
N ALA A 304 -13.64 -15.08 -31.21
CA ALA A 304 -14.81 -14.21 -31.33
C ALA A 304 -15.30 -14.13 -32.79
N TYR A 305 -14.39 -13.88 -33.74
CA TYR A 305 -14.70 -13.82 -35.17
C TYR A 305 -15.32 -15.14 -35.67
N LEU A 306 -14.73 -16.29 -35.31
CA LEU A 306 -15.25 -17.60 -35.71
C LEU A 306 -16.63 -17.89 -35.09
N SER A 307 -16.93 -17.31 -33.93
CA SER A 307 -18.22 -17.43 -33.24
C SER A 307 -19.30 -16.45 -33.77
N GLY A 308 -18.97 -15.64 -34.78
CA GLY A 308 -19.86 -14.64 -35.36
C GLY A 308 -20.04 -13.37 -34.53
N LEU A 309 -19.12 -13.08 -33.61
CA LEU A 309 -19.08 -11.82 -32.86
C LEU A 309 -18.29 -10.77 -33.66
N CYS A 310 -18.97 -9.70 -34.10
CA CYS A 310 -18.33 -8.62 -34.87
C CYS A 310 -17.61 -7.65 -33.93
N ILE A 311 -16.29 -7.49 -34.07
CA ILE A 311 -15.50 -6.58 -33.24
C ILE A 311 -15.26 -5.28 -34.01
N VAL A 312 -15.59 -4.16 -33.38
CA VAL A 312 -15.37 -2.80 -33.88
C VAL A 312 -14.46 -2.09 -32.88
N ALA A 313 -13.29 -1.64 -33.33
CA ALA A 313 -12.30 -1.04 -32.45
C ALA A 313 -11.70 0.25 -33.02
N ALA A 314 -11.36 1.18 -32.14
CA ALA A 314 -10.73 2.45 -32.50
C ALA A 314 -9.34 2.23 -33.12
N ALA A 315 -9.04 2.98 -34.19
CA ALA A 315 -7.72 2.93 -34.82
C ALA A 315 -6.59 3.42 -33.89
N GLY A 316 -6.91 4.18 -32.85
CA GLY A 316 -5.94 4.81 -31.95
C GLY A 316 -5.80 6.31 -32.25
N ASN A 317 -5.13 7.04 -31.36
CA ASN A 317 -4.86 8.46 -31.52
C ASN A 317 -3.38 8.75 -31.30
N ASN A 318 -2.90 9.84 -31.90
CA ASN A 318 -1.53 10.32 -31.75
C ASN A 318 -1.49 11.84 -31.67
N ALA A 319 -0.40 12.37 -31.14
CA ALA A 319 -0.06 13.79 -31.26
C ALA A 319 1.30 13.89 -31.94
N ASN A 320 1.33 14.48 -33.14
CA ASN A 320 2.54 14.62 -33.95
C ASN A 320 3.29 13.28 -34.18
N GLY A 321 2.54 12.19 -34.41
CA GLY A 321 3.08 10.85 -34.66
C GLY A 321 3.47 10.05 -33.43
N LEU A 322 3.32 10.58 -32.22
CA LEU A 322 3.60 9.88 -30.97
C LEU A 322 2.30 9.43 -30.26
N PRO A 323 2.27 8.24 -29.64
CA PRO A 323 3.34 7.23 -29.58
C PRO A 323 3.54 6.47 -30.91
N THR A 324 2.49 6.37 -31.72
CA THR A 324 2.54 5.87 -33.09
C THR A 324 1.38 6.44 -33.89
N ARG A 325 1.61 6.73 -35.17
CA ARG A 325 0.56 7.11 -36.14
C ARG A 325 -0.22 5.92 -36.70
N HIS A 326 0.29 4.69 -36.51
CA HIS A 326 -0.27 3.47 -37.10
C HIS A 326 -1.44 2.94 -36.28
N ILE A 327 -2.34 2.17 -36.92
CA ILE A 327 -3.48 1.52 -36.28
C ILE A 327 -2.99 0.62 -35.14
N VAL A 328 -3.65 0.71 -33.98
CA VAL A 328 -3.29 -0.02 -32.76
C VAL A 328 -4.03 -1.35 -32.63
N TYR A 329 -3.59 -2.24 -31.74
CA TYR A 329 -4.31 -3.50 -31.47
C TYR A 329 -5.44 -3.26 -30.46
N PRO A 330 -6.61 -3.92 -30.58
CA PRO A 330 -6.94 -4.99 -31.53
C PRO A 330 -7.41 -4.52 -32.92
N ALA A 331 -7.60 -3.22 -33.17
CA ALA A 331 -8.06 -2.72 -34.47
C ALA A 331 -7.16 -3.14 -35.65
N HIS A 332 -5.86 -3.35 -35.39
CA HIS A 332 -4.89 -3.80 -36.39
C HIS A 332 -5.09 -5.26 -36.83
N TYR A 333 -5.81 -6.09 -36.05
CA TYR A 333 -6.16 -7.45 -36.49
C TYR A 333 -7.16 -7.36 -37.65
N GLY A 334 -6.87 -8.01 -38.78
CA GLY A 334 -7.70 -7.96 -40.00
C GLY A 334 -9.13 -8.46 -39.80
N ARG A 335 -9.36 -9.29 -38.77
CA ARG A 335 -10.69 -9.78 -38.34
C ARG A 335 -11.52 -8.74 -37.57
N VAL A 336 -10.93 -7.61 -37.19
CA VAL A 336 -11.58 -6.48 -36.53
C VAL A 336 -11.92 -5.42 -37.58
N ILE A 337 -12.98 -4.64 -37.37
CA ILE A 337 -13.26 -3.44 -38.15
C ILE A 337 -12.54 -2.28 -37.46
N ALA A 338 -11.47 -1.78 -38.08
CA ALA A 338 -10.72 -0.64 -37.57
C ALA A 338 -11.45 0.67 -37.88
N VAL A 339 -11.63 1.53 -36.87
CA VAL A 339 -12.36 2.79 -37.04
C VAL A 339 -11.44 3.99 -37.02
N CYS A 340 -11.28 4.62 -38.19
CA CYS A 340 -10.54 5.88 -38.37
C CYS A 340 -11.47 7.10 -38.19
N GLY A 341 -10.88 8.28 -38.00
CA GLY A 341 -11.63 9.53 -37.81
C GLY A 341 -11.74 10.37 -39.09
N VAL A 342 -12.89 11.00 -39.30
CA VAL A 342 -13.09 12.07 -40.31
C VAL A 342 -13.77 13.28 -39.71
N MET A 343 -13.33 14.47 -40.08
CA MET A 343 -13.88 15.72 -39.57
C MET A 343 -15.19 16.10 -40.28
N ALA A 344 -15.88 17.11 -39.77
CA ALA A 344 -17.16 17.57 -40.31
C ALA A 344 -17.12 18.02 -41.78
N ASN A 345 -15.94 18.39 -42.29
CA ASN A 345 -15.70 18.73 -43.70
C ASN A 345 -15.36 17.51 -44.59
N HIS A 346 -15.57 16.29 -44.08
CA HIS A 346 -15.27 15.00 -44.71
C HIS A 346 -13.77 14.75 -45.00
N GLN A 347 -12.87 15.57 -44.46
CA GLN A 347 -11.44 15.31 -44.53
C GLN A 347 -11.00 14.36 -43.40
N PRO A 348 -9.90 13.60 -43.58
CA PRO A 348 -9.37 12.75 -42.51
C PRO A 348 -9.05 13.56 -41.24
N TYR A 349 -9.28 12.98 -40.07
CA TYR A 349 -8.85 13.53 -38.77
C TYR A 349 -7.35 13.29 -38.56
N ALA A 350 -6.53 13.91 -39.41
CA ALA A 350 -5.07 13.78 -39.45
C ALA A 350 -4.43 15.00 -40.12
N GLY A 351 -3.18 15.32 -39.78
CA GLY A 351 -2.45 16.48 -40.33
C GLY A 351 -2.93 17.82 -39.77
N LEU A 352 -3.35 17.83 -38.51
CA LEU A 352 -3.72 19.00 -37.73
C LEU A 352 -2.47 19.78 -37.28
N LYS A 353 -2.66 21.03 -36.87
CA LYS A 353 -1.56 21.94 -36.52
C LYS A 353 -1.36 21.98 -35.00
N GLY A 354 -0.16 21.67 -34.53
CA GLY A 354 0.22 21.86 -33.11
C GLY A 354 0.92 20.63 -32.54
N LEU A 355 1.86 20.85 -31.62
CA LEU A 355 2.67 19.77 -31.04
C LEU A 355 1.88 18.85 -30.09
N THR A 356 0.74 19.31 -29.59
CA THR A 356 -0.12 18.60 -28.63
C THR A 356 -1.53 18.34 -29.16
N THR A 357 -1.79 18.68 -30.42
CA THR A 357 -3.10 18.47 -31.04
C THR A 357 -3.31 16.99 -31.33
N LEU A 358 -4.43 16.44 -30.88
CA LEU A 358 -4.76 15.04 -31.09
C LEU A 358 -5.22 14.78 -32.52
N GLU A 359 -4.75 13.69 -33.10
CA GLU A 359 -5.11 13.18 -34.43
C GLU A 359 -5.46 11.69 -34.34
N GLY A 360 -6.24 11.20 -35.31
CA GLY A 360 -6.57 9.78 -35.44
C GLY A 360 -5.46 9.01 -36.16
N ASN A 361 -5.24 7.78 -35.72
CA ASN A 361 -4.30 6.87 -36.35
C ASN A 361 -4.86 6.28 -37.65
N TYR A 362 -3.95 5.96 -38.56
CA TYR A 362 -4.24 5.33 -39.84
C TYR A 362 -3.02 4.55 -40.33
N GLY A 363 -3.25 3.67 -41.30
CA GLY A 363 -2.23 2.77 -41.83
C GLY A 363 -1.77 1.70 -40.83
N PRO A 364 -0.81 0.84 -41.21
CA PRO A 364 -0.18 0.78 -42.53
C PRO A 364 -1.16 0.36 -43.65
N ASP A 365 -0.79 0.59 -44.91
CA ASP A 365 -1.68 0.43 -46.08
C ASP A 365 -2.31 -0.97 -46.16
N SER A 366 -1.57 -2.02 -45.80
CA SER A 366 -2.07 -3.39 -45.74
C SER A 366 -3.28 -3.59 -44.80
N ARG A 367 -3.44 -2.71 -43.80
CA ARG A 367 -4.51 -2.77 -42.80
C ARG A 367 -5.71 -1.89 -43.11
N MET A 368 -5.55 -0.91 -43.99
CA MET A 368 -6.64 0.00 -44.38
C MET A 368 -7.79 -0.71 -45.11
N ALA A 369 -7.57 -1.89 -45.68
CA ALA A 369 -8.62 -2.71 -46.27
C ALA A 369 -9.67 -3.20 -45.24
N ALA A 370 -9.32 -3.26 -43.96
CA ALA A 370 -10.22 -3.60 -42.86
C ALA A 370 -10.77 -2.35 -42.14
N ALA A 371 -10.37 -1.15 -42.57
CA ALA A 371 -10.72 0.11 -41.92
C ALA A 371 -11.95 0.78 -42.55
N LEU A 372 -12.67 1.52 -41.71
CA LEU A 372 -13.80 2.39 -42.06
C LEU A 372 -13.70 3.67 -41.24
N ALA A 373 -14.11 4.81 -41.79
CA ALA A 373 -14.08 6.07 -41.07
C ALA A 373 -15.48 6.50 -40.57
N SER A 374 -15.50 7.18 -39.42
CA SER A 374 -16.69 7.89 -38.91
C SER A 374 -16.32 9.23 -38.28
N TYR A 375 -17.33 10.05 -37.97
CA TYR A 375 -17.13 11.47 -37.68
C TYR A 375 -16.53 11.74 -36.29
N THR A 376 -15.49 12.57 -36.27
CA THR A 376 -14.75 13.12 -35.12
C THR A 376 -13.77 14.19 -35.63
N PRO A 377 -13.46 15.30 -34.92
CA PRO A 377 -13.85 15.68 -33.57
C PRO A 377 -15.20 16.42 -33.57
N ASN A 378 -15.48 17.16 -32.51
CA ASN A 378 -16.65 18.05 -32.36
C ASN A 378 -18.01 17.36 -32.37
N ILE A 379 -18.07 16.14 -31.83
CA ILE A 379 -19.36 15.44 -31.61
C ILE A 379 -19.79 15.54 -30.15
N PRO A 380 -21.10 15.43 -29.84
CA PRO A 380 -21.57 15.46 -28.46
C PRO A 380 -20.99 14.32 -27.62
N TRP A 381 -20.61 14.64 -26.38
CA TRP A 381 -19.96 13.74 -25.43
C TRP A 381 -20.54 13.93 -24.03
N ALA A 382 -21.04 12.84 -23.42
CA ALA A 382 -21.64 12.88 -22.08
C ALA A 382 -20.58 13.13 -20.99
N CYS A 383 -20.89 14.00 -20.03
CA CYS A 383 -19.95 14.38 -18.97
C CYS A 383 -20.17 13.55 -17.70
N PHE A 384 -19.12 12.85 -17.27
CA PHE A 384 -19.15 12.08 -16.02
C PHE A 384 -19.34 12.96 -14.78
N GLY A 385 -20.17 12.51 -13.84
CA GLY A 385 -20.53 13.25 -12.62
C GLY A 385 -21.55 14.37 -12.82
N CYS A 386 -22.02 14.62 -14.04
CA CYS A 386 -23.07 15.61 -14.35
C CYS A 386 -24.29 14.90 -14.94
N ASP A 387 -25.42 14.84 -14.23
CA ASP A 387 -26.57 14.02 -14.64
C ASP A 387 -27.18 14.36 -16.01
N LYS A 388 -26.96 15.58 -16.53
CA LYS A 388 -27.60 16.06 -17.78
C LYS A 388 -26.66 16.66 -18.81
N THR A 389 -25.40 16.92 -18.44
CA THR A 389 -24.53 17.80 -19.22
C THR A 389 -23.81 17.04 -20.33
N VAL A 390 -23.90 17.58 -21.54
CA VAL A 390 -23.22 17.05 -22.73
C VAL A 390 -22.37 18.17 -23.33
N ARG A 391 -21.07 17.93 -23.49
CA ARG A 391 -20.17 18.85 -24.21
C ARG A 391 -20.17 18.54 -25.70
N LEU A 392 -19.86 19.52 -26.53
CA LEU A 392 -19.91 19.43 -28.01
C LEU A 392 -18.53 19.26 -28.66
N ASN A 393 -17.47 19.12 -27.87
CA ASN A 393 -16.09 18.93 -28.32
C ASN A 393 -15.55 17.51 -28.08
N GLY A 394 -16.39 16.48 -28.21
CA GLY A 394 -15.93 15.08 -28.21
C GLY A 394 -15.01 14.82 -29.41
N GLU A 395 -13.85 14.21 -29.19
CA GLU A 395 -12.80 13.98 -30.18
C GLU A 395 -12.10 12.62 -30.06
N GLY A 396 -11.23 12.31 -31.01
CA GLY A 396 -10.56 11.02 -31.09
C GLY A 396 -11.35 9.94 -31.85
N THR A 397 -10.63 8.88 -32.25
CA THR A 397 -11.22 7.68 -32.87
C THR A 397 -12.16 6.93 -31.93
N SER A 398 -12.04 7.14 -30.62
CA SER A 398 -12.98 6.70 -29.58
C SER A 398 -14.41 7.22 -29.78
N ALA A 399 -14.56 8.42 -30.34
CA ALA A 399 -15.84 9.05 -30.64
C ALA A 399 -16.47 8.50 -31.94
N ALA A 400 -15.62 8.08 -32.89
CA ALA A 400 -16.02 7.51 -34.19
C ALA A 400 -16.46 6.04 -34.08
N THR A 401 -15.77 5.25 -33.26
CA THR A 401 -15.97 3.79 -33.08
C THR A 401 -17.42 3.37 -32.73
N PRO A 402 -18.08 3.95 -31.71
CA PRO A 402 -19.44 3.55 -31.34
C PRO A 402 -20.48 3.79 -32.44
N GLN A 403 -20.25 4.75 -33.35
CA GLN A 403 -21.12 5.00 -34.49
C GLN A 403 -21.12 3.82 -35.47
N VAL A 404 -19.93 3.25 -35.74
CA VAL A 404 -19.79 2.06 -36.60
C VAL A 404 -20.39 0.83 -35.92
N ALA A 405 -20.18 0.65 -34.62
CA ALA A 405 -20.77 -0.45 -33.87
C ALA A 405 -22.32 -0.40 -33.86
N ALA A 406 -22.90 0.80 -33.73
CA ALA A 406 -24.33 1.02 -33.85
C ALA A 406 -24.86 0.64 -35.25
N ALA A 407 -24.15 1.02 -36.31
CA ALA A 407 -24.53 0.64 -37.69
C ALA A 407 -24.49 -0.88 -37.92
N VAL A 408 -23.47 -1.57 -37.38
CA VAL A 408 -23.39 -3.04 -37.41
C VAL A 408 -24.59 -3.65 -36.69
N ALA A 409 -24.94 -3.14 -35.51
CA ALA A 409 -26.06 -3.65 -34.74
C ALA A 409 -27.40 -3.47 -35.46
N LEU A 410 -27.64 -2.32 -36.08
CA LEU A 410 -28.84 -2.07 -36.90
C LEU A 410 -28.94 -3.00 -38.10
N TRP A 411 -27.81 -3.25 -38.79
CA TRP A 411 -27.79 -4.16 -39.93
C TRP A 411 -28.03 -5.62 -39.50
N PHE A 412 -27.40 -6.04 -38.40
CA PHE A 412 -27.69 -7.36 -37.81
C PHE A 412 -29.14 -7.49 -37.39
N GLU A 413 -29.72 -6.49 -36.73
CA GLU A 413 -31.11 -6.54 -36.28
C GLU A 413 -32.08 -6.72 -37.47
N LYS A 414 -31.83 -6.02 -38.59
CA LYS A 414 -32.63 -6.14 -39.82
C LYS A 414 -32.58 -7.56 -40.42
N TYR A 415 -31.41 -8.19 -40.43
CA TYR A 415 -31.18 -9.47 -41.13
C TYR A 415 -30.98 -10.68 -40.21
N LYS A 416 -31.21 -10.56 -38.90
CA LYS A 416 -30.89 -11.60 -37.90
C LYS A 416 -31.51 -12.97 -38.17
N ASN A 417 -32.64 -13.02 -38.87
CA ASN A 417 -33.32 -14.27 -39.23
C ASN A 417 -32.70 -14.98 -40.46
N GLU A 418 -31.83 -14.30 -41.20
CA GLU A 418 -31.18 -14.81 -42.42
C GLU A 418 -29.69 -15.10 -42.20
N LEU A 419 -29.11 -14.68 -41.08
CA LEU A 419 -27.68 -14.73 -40.82
C LEU A 419 -27.27 -15.96 -40.00
N PRO A 420 -26.28 -16.75 -40.46
CA PRO A 420 -25.67 -17.78 -39.62
C PRO A 420 -24.86 -17.13 -38.49
N ARG A 421 -24.80 -17.79 -37.33
CA ARG A 421 -24.03 -17.32 -36.18
C ARG A 421 -22.58 -17.82 -36.22
N ASP A 422 -21.88 -17.47 -37.29
CA ASP A 422 -20.48 -17.78 -37.54
C ASP A 422 -19.78 -16.60 -38.23
N TRP A 423 -18.55 -16.80 -38.70
CA TRP A 423 -17.77 -15.75 -39.38
C TRP A 423 -18.44 -15.16 -40.64
N GLN A 424 -19.38 -15.86 -41.29
CA GLN A 424 -19.96 -15.41 -42.56
C GLN A 424 -20.79 -14.14 -42.38
N ARG A 425 -21.49 -13.99 -41.26
CA ARG A 425 -22.26 -12.75 -40.97
C ARG A 425 -21.36 -11.53 -40.82
N ILE A 426 -20.13 -11.72 -40.34
CA ILE A 426 -19.15 -10.64 -40.15
C ILE A 426 -18.68 -10.14 -41.51
N GLU A 427 -18.36 -11.04 -42.44
CA GLU A 427 -18.01 -10.65 -43.80
C GLU A 427 -19.19 -10.02 -44.55
N ALA A 428 -20.41 -10.51 -44.30
CA ALA A 428 -21.61 -9.94 -44.90
C ALA A 428 -21.87 -8.49 -44.45
N VAL A 429 -21.75 -8.19 -43.15
CA VAL A 429 -21.90 -6.81 -42.65
C VAL A 429 -20.74 -5.91 -43.08
N ARG A 430 -19.50 -6.43 -43.12
CA ARG A 430 -18.35 -5.70 -43.68
C ARG A 430 -18.59 -5.33 -45.14
N ASN A 431 -19.09 -6.26 -45.94
CA ASN A 431 -19.45 -5.99 -47.33
C ASN A 431 -20.53 -4.91 -47.43
N ALA A 432 -21.59 -4.97 -46.62
CA ALA A 432 -22.63 -3.94 -46.61
C ALA A 432 -22.07 -2.55 -46.26
N LEU A 433 -21.32 -2.42 -45.16
CA LEU A 433 -20.77 -1.14 -44.72
C LEU A 433 -19.69 -0.60 -45.67
N PHE A 434 -18.80 -1.44 -46.18
CA PHE A 434 -17.66 -1.01 -47.00
C PHE A 434 -18.07 -0.66 -48.43
N THR A 435 -19.12 -1.29 -48.97
CA THR A 435 -19.60 -1.00 -50.33
C THR A 435 -20.44 0.27 -50.42
N THR A 436 -21.14 0.64 -49.34
CA THR A 436 -21.98 1.85 -49.30
C THR A 436 -21.26 3.07 -48.73
N ALA A 437 -20.04 2.90 -48.21
CA ALA A 437 -19.25 3.98 -47.64
C ALA A 437 -19.01 5.12 -48.64
N LYS A 438 -19.20 6.35 -48.17
CA LYS A 438 -19.00 7.58 -48.96
C LYS A 438 -17.50 7.87 -49.09
N ASN A 439 -17.07 8.52 -50.18
CA ASN A 439 -15.69 9.00 -50.38
C ASN A 439 -14.59 7.91 -50.38
N ARG A 440 -14.92 6.64 -50.66
CA ARG A 440 -14.00 5.49 -50.67
C ARG A 440 -12.67 5.67 -51.42
N ASN A 441 -12.64 6.51 -52.45
CA ASN A 441 -11.47 6.70 -53.32
C ASN A 441 -10.71 8.02 -53.08
N ILE A 442 -11.11 8.84 -52.09
CA ILE A 442 -10.50 10.16 -51.89
C ILE A 442 -9.17 10.06 -51.15
N ASP A 443 -9.11 9.30 -50.06
CA ASP A 443 -7.88 9.09 -49.28
C ASP A 443 -7.87 7.70 -48.62
N PRO A 444 -7.79 6.61 -49.40
CA PRO A 444 -7.89 5.25 -48.86
C PRO A 444 -6.79 4.93 -47.83
N GLN A 445 -5.69 5.67 -47.81
CA GLN A 445 -4.61 5.51 -46.84
C GLN A 445 -4.99 6.00 -45.43
N ARG A 446 -5.93 6.96 -45.33
CA ARG A 446 -6.37 7.53 -44.05
C ARG A 446 -7.81 7.20 -43.67
N ILE A 447 -8.68 6.95 -44.65
CA ILE A 447 -10.12 6.67 -44.44
C ILE A 447 -10.54 5.24 -44.82
N GLY A 448 -9.61 4.41 -45.29
CA GLY A 448 -9.86 3.00 -45.59
C GLY A 448 -10.93 2.81 -46.66
N ASN A 449 -11.99 2.07 -46.33
CA ASN A 449 -13.11 1.85 -47.25
C ASN A 449 -14.04 3.07 -47.42
N GLY A 450 -13.82 4.17 -46.70
CA GLY A 450 -14.60 5.39 -46.80
C GLY A 450 -15.32 5.75 -45.51
N ILE A 451 -16.28 6.67 -45.60
CA ILE A 451 -17.05 7.20 -44.48
C ILE A 451 -18.36 6.41 -44.34
N LEU A 452 -18.67 5.97 -43.12
CA LEU A 452 -19.88 5.21 -42.77
C LEU A 452 -21.17 5.83 -43.34
N GLN A 453 -22.02 5.02 -43.97
CA GLN A 453 -23.38 5.35 -44.40
C GLN A 453 -24.36 4.27 -43.90
N ALA A 454 -24.84 4.42 -42.67
CA ALA A 454 -25.58 3.38 -41.96
C ALA A 454 -26.91 3.01 -42.64
N PHE A 455 -27.70 4.00 -43.06
CA PHE A 455 -29.00 3.74 -43.70
C PHE A 455 -28.82 3.06 -45.05
N SER A 456 -27.90 3.56 -45.88
CA SER A 456 -27.57 2.95 -47.18
C SER A 456 -27.12 1.49 -47.05
N ALA A 457 -26.36 1.16 -45.99
CA ALA A 457 -25.91 -0.22 -45.74
C ALA A 457 -27.08 -1.19 -45.47
N LEU A 458 -28.21 -0.71 -44.92
CA LEU A 458 -29.39 -1.55 -44.68
C LEU A 458 -29.98 -2.11 -45.98
N ASP A 459 -29.81 -1.44 -47.12
CA ASP A 459 -30.35 -1.89 -48.42
C ASP A 459 -29.50 -2.99 -49.07
N VAL A 460 -28.28 -3.21 -48.57
CA VAL A 460 -27.42 -4.31 -49.03
C VAL A 460 -27.82 -5.60 -48.31
N LYS A 461 -28.35 -6.56 -49.08
CA LYS A 461 -28.70 -7.89 -48.57
C LYS A 461 -27.46 -8.71 -48.17
N PRO A 462 -27.57 -9.64 -47.22
CA PRO A 462 -26.46 -10.50 -46.80
C PRO A 462 -25.86 -11.32 -47.95
N VAL A 463 -24.53 -11.35 -48.07
CA VAL A 463 -23.78 -12.19 -49.00
C VAL A 463 -22.92 -13.18 -48.21
N LEU A 464 -23.28 -14.45 -48.21
CA LEU A 464 -22.63 -15.48 -47.38
C LEU A 464 -21.46 -16.21 -48.08
N GLY A 465 -21.30 -16.06 -49.40
CA GLY A 465 -20.24 -16.68 -50.20
C GLY A 465 -18.90 -15.94 -50.19
N LEU A 466 -18.69 -15.04 -49.23
CA LEU A 466 -17.48 -14.23 -49.12
C LEU A 466 -16.31 -15.05 -48.57
N LYS A 467 -15.08 -14.60 -48.86
CA LYS A 467 -13.87 -15.27 -48.42
C LYS A 467 -13.63 -14.99 -46.94
N GLN A 468 -13.43 -16.05 -46.15
CA GLN A 468 -13.05 -15.93 -44.75
C GLN A 468 -11.74 -15.15 -44.60
N THR A 469 -11.73 -14.17 -43.69
CA THR A 469 -10.54 -13.42 -43.34
C THR A 469 -9.54 -14.32 -42.62
N LYS A 470 -8.29 -14.32 -43.12
CA LYS A 470 -7.20 -15.13 -42.54
C LYS A 470 -6.92 -14.67 -41.11
N THR A 471 -6.47 -15.60 -40.27
CA THR A 471 -5.90 -15.28 -38.96
C THR A 471 -4.62 -14.47 -39.16
N ASP A 472 -4.45 -13.40 -38.38
CA ASP A 472 -3.23 -12.60 -38.37
C ASP A 472 -2.06 -13.36 -37.75
N ASN A 473 -0.83 -12.93 -38.01
CA ASN A 473 0.35 -13.47 -37.35
C ASN A 473 0.81 -12.52 -36.25
N ASP A 474 1.24 -13.07 -35.11
CA ASP A 474 1.85 -12.32 -34.00
C ASP A 474 3.32 -11.95 -34.29
N SER A 475 3.71 -11.91 -35.58
CA SER A 475 5.08 -11.86 -36.08
C SER A 475 5.11 -11.42 -37.54
N PHE A 476 6.14 -10.67 -37.94
CA PHE A 476 6.37 -10.33 -39.34
C PHE A 476 7.13 -11.44 -40.09
N ALA A 477 6.87 -11.59 -41.39
CA ALA A 477 7.41 -12.69 -42.19
C ALA A 477 8.94 -12.66 -42.29
N PHE A 478 9.53 -11.47 -42.41
CA PHE A 478 10.97 -11.26 -42.52
C PHE A 478 11.74 -11.52 -41.21
N LEU A 479 11.07 -11.49 -40.04
CA LEU A 479 11.72 -11.74 -38.74
C LEU A 479 12.31 -13.15 -38.62
N ARG A 480 11.83 -14.10 -39.43
CA ARG A 480 12.38 -15.46 -39.51
C ARG A 480 13.88 -15.49 -39.88
N VAL A 481 14.35 -14.47 -40.61
CA VAL A 481 15.77 -14.31 -40.95
C VAL A 481 16.59 -13.85 -39.73
N ILE A 482 15.98 -13.06 -38.86
CA ILE A 482 16.59 -12.49 -37.65
C ILE A 482 16.58 -13.50 -36.50
N THR A 483 15.49 -14.24 -36.30
CA THR A 483 15.30 -15.13 -35.15
C THR A 483 15.73 -16.59 -35.37
N GLY A 484 15.89 -17.05 -36.62
CA GLY A 484 16.58 -18.29 -36.95
C GLY A 484 15.67 -19.45 -37.39
N LEU A 485 16.28 -20.35 -38.19
CA LEU A 485 15.70 -21.52 -38.87
C LEU A 485 14.67 -21.22 -39.96
N GLY A 486 15.17 -20.96 -41.17
CA GLY A 486 14.39 -21.09 -42.39
C GLY A 486 13.77 -22.50 -42.53
N ILE A 487 12.54 -22.53 -43.06
CA ILE A 487 11.74 -23.69 -43.49
C ILE A 487 11.12 -24.55 -42.37
N MET A 488 11.60 -24.52 -41.12
CA MET A 488 10.97 -25.25 -40.00
C MET A 488 9.94 -24.39 -39.23
N ARG A 489 9.00 -25.04 -38.51
CA ARG A 489 8.05 -24.32 -37.63
C ARG A 489 8.82 -23.62 -36.50
N PRO A 490 8.56 -22.33 -36.21
CA PRO A 490 9.30 -21.58 -35.21
C PRO A 490 9.10 -22.19 -33.82
N THR A 491 10.18 -22.32 -33.06
CA THR A 491 10.14 -22.79 -31.67
C THR A 491 9.33 -21.83 -30.79
N PRO A 492 8.77 -22.28 -29.65
CA PRO A 492 8.08 -21.39 -28.70
C PRO A 492 8.87 -20.12 -28.37
N ARG A 493 10.19 -20.26 -28.19
CA ARG A 493 11.08 -19.15 -27.85
C ARG A 493 11.28 -18.16 -29.01
N GLU A 494 11.38 -18.65 -30.25
CA GLU A 494 11.41 -17.78 -31.44
C GLU A 494 10.10 -17.02 -31.62
N GLN A 495 8.97 -17.64 -31.31
CA GLN A 495 7.67 -16.97 -31.35
C GLN A 495 7.60 -15.83 -30.31
N MET A 496 8.20 -16.01 -29.13
CA MET A 496 8.26 -14.97 -28.09
C MET A 496 9.14 -13.79 -28.54
N TYR A 497 10.32 -14.08 -29.13
CA TYR A 497 11.17 -13.04 -29.72
C TYR A 497 10.46 -12.24 -30.81
N ASN A 498 9.73 -12.91 -31.70
CA ASN A 498 9.01 -12.23 -32.77
C ASN A 498 7.92 -11.30 -32.22
N LEU A 499 7.19 -11.72 -31.18
CA LEU A 499 6.18 -10.90 -30.54
C LEU A 499 6.80 -9.68 -29.86
N GLU A 500 7.91 -9.86 -29.14
CA GLU A 500 8.66 -8.76 -28.53
C GLU A 500 9.11 -7.73 -29.58
N ILE A 501 9.64 -8.16 -30.73
CA ILE A 501 10.01 -7.26 -31.83
C ILE A 501 8.79 -6.52 -32.38
N ALA A 502 7.65 -7.20 -32.53
CA ALA A 502 6.41 -6.56 -33.00
C ALA A 502 5.92 -5.47 -32.03
N GLN A 503 6.04 -5.70 -30.73
CA GLN A 503 5.75 -4.68 -29.71
C GLN A 503 6.73 -3.50 -29.78
N ARG A 504 8.04 -3.77 -29.95
CA ARG A 504 9.05 -2.70 -30.10
C ARG A 504 8.86 -1.89 -31.38
N TRP A 505 8.47 -2.52 -32.48
CA TRP A 505 8.17 -1.82 -33.74
C TRP A 505 7.05 -0.78 -33.55
N MET A 506 6.00 -1.07 -32.78
CA MET A 506 4.95 -0.09 -32.49
C MET A 506 5.40 1.08 -31.62
N LEU A 507 6.40 0.88 -30.76
CA LEU A 507 6.87 1.90 -29.81
C LEU A 507 8.05 2.73 -30.33
N ASN A 508 8.75 2.27 -31.36
CA ASN A 508 9.99 2.89 -31.84
C ASN A 508 9.80 3.45 -33.27
N PRO A 509 9.72 4.79 -33.43
CA PRO A 509 9.54 5.43 -34.73
C PRO A 509 10.64 5.09 -35.75
N ALA A 510 11.89 4.84 -35.29
CA ALA A 510 12.99 4.48 -36.20
C ALA A 510 12.77 3.10 -36.85
N LEU A 511 12.19 2.14 -36.12
CA LEU A 511 11.82 0.84 -36.68
C LEU A 511 10.67 0.96 -37.70
N GLN A 512 9.72 1.87 -37.46
CA GLN A 512 8.62 2.17 -38.38
C GLN A 512 9.10 2.88 -39.65
N GLU A 513 10.11 3.73 -39.55
CA GLU A 513 10.70 4.39 -40.73
C GLU A 513 11.43 3.38 -41.63
N ILE A 514 12.16 2.44 -41.04
CA ILE A 514 12.88 1.39 -41.80
C ILE A 514 11.90 0.42 -42.44
N VAL A 515 10.85 0.02 -41.71
CA VAL A 515 9.81 -0.90 -42.20
C VAL A 515 8.42 -0.28 -41.95
N PRO A 516 7.90 0.51 -42.91
CA PRO A 516 6.61 1.19 -42.77
C PRO A 516 5.40 0.27 -42.73
N ASP A 517 5.45 -0.85 -43.46
CA ASP A 517 4.39 -1.87 -43.50
C ASP A 517 4.99 -3.27 -43.31
N PRO A 518 5.10 -3.73 -42.05
CA PRO A 518 5.76 -4.99 -41.75
C PRO A 518 4.89 -6.21 -42.08
N ASP A 519 3.57 -6.04 -42.25
CA ASP A 519 2.64 -7.11 -42.64
C ASP A 519 2.68 -7.41 -44.14
N ALA A 520 2.90 -6.39 -44.97
CA ALA A 520 3.09 -6.55 -46.42
C ALA A 520 4.50 -7.00 -46.80
N THR A 521 5.48 -6.87 -45.89
CA THR A 521 6.89 -7.13 -46.19
C THR A 521 7.28 -8.59 -45.99
N GLU A 522 7.42 -9.33 -47.09
CA GLU A 522 7.87 -10.74 -47.04
C GLU A 522 9.38 -10.89 -46.76
N ARG A 523 10.21 -10.01 -47.32
CA ARG A 523 11.68 -10.03 -47.18
C ARG A 523 12.24 -8.60 -47.24
N LEU A 524 13.15 -8.29 -46.33
CA LEU A 524 13.93 -7.04 -46.36
C LEU A 524 15.16 -7.18 -47.26
N ASP A 525 15.53 -6.09 -47.92
CA ASP A 525 16.84 -5.98 -48.56
C ASP A 525 17.97 -6.01 -47.52
N GLU A 526 19.21 -6.31 -47.95
CA GLU A 526 20.34 -6.50 -47.04
C GLU A 526 20.66 -5.23 -46.22
N MET A 527 20.45 -4.03 -46.77
CA MET A 527 20.76 -2.77 -46.12
C MET A 527 19.69 -2.36 -45.09
N ALA A 528 18.40 -2.53 -45.44
CA ALA A 528 17.27 -2.31 -44.56
C ALA A 528 17.28 -3.33 -43.41
N LEU A 529 17.58 -4.60 -43.69
CA LEU A 529 17.74 -5.64 -42.66
C LEU A 529 18.86 -5.29 -41.69
N LYS A 530 20.02 -4.84 -42.20
CA LYS A 530 21.14 -4.40 -41.39
C LYS A 530 20.76 -3.25 -40.46
N LYS A 531 20.19 -2.17 -41.00
CA LYS A 531 19.72 -1.02 -40.21
C LYS A 531 18.66 -1.41 -39.18
N PHE A 532 17.73 -2.30 -39.55
CA PHE A 532 16.70 -2.78 -38.65
C PHE A 532 17.30 -3.55 -37.47
N MET A 533 18.28 -4.42 -37.71
CA MET A 533 18.99 -5.13 -36.65
C MET A 533 19.82 -4.17 -35.78
N GLU A 534 20.43 -3.12 -36.36
CA GLU A 534 21.18 -2.09 -35.62
C GLU A 534 20.27 -1.35 -34.63
N VAL A 535 19.13 -0.83 -35.10
CA VAL A 535 18.17 -0.11 -34.26
C VAL A 535 17.60 -1.02 -33.17
N ILE A 536 17.36 -2.31 -33.46
CA ILE A 536 16.95 -3.30 -32.46
C ILE A 536 18.01 -3.49 -31.36
N ILE A 537 19.30 -3.52 -31.72
CA ILE A 537 20.37 -3.71 -30.74
C ILE A 537 20.52 -2.46 -29.86
N GLU A 538 20.34 -1.27 -30.43
CA GLU A 538 20.42 0.03 -29.75
C GLU A 538 19.17 0.36 -28.90
N ASP A 539 18.03 -0.28 -29.17
CA ASP A 539 16.79 -0.06 -28.43
C ASP A 539 16.93 -0.44 -26.94
N GLU A 540 16.89 0.54 -26.05
CA GLU A 540 17.01 0.36 -24.59
C GLU A 540 15.91 -0.53 -23.99
N GLY A 541 14.72 -0.55 -24.60
CA GLY A 541 13.54 -1.27 -24.09
C GLY A 541 13.47 -2.75 -24.46
N ILE A 542 14.42 -3.26 -25.26
CA ILE A 542 14.46 -4.67 -25.66
C ILE A 542 15.08 -5.55 -24.57
N SER A 543 14.62 -6.79 -24.45
CA SER A 543 15.13 -7.76 -23.49
C SER A 543 16.59 -8.09 -23.76
N LEU A 544 17.36 -8.31 -22.70
CA LEU A 544 18.77 -8.71 -22.81
C LEU A 544 18.92 -10.04 -23.55
N THR A 545 17.94 -10.93 -23.38
CA THR A 545 17.91 -12.22 -24.06
C THR A 545 17.76 -12.06 -25.58
N LEU A 546 16.81 -11.25 -26.03
CA LEU A 546 16.62 -10.96 -27.45
C LEU A 546 17.81 -10.20 -28.03
N ARG A 547 18.35 -9.20 -27.31
CA ARG A 547 19.54 -8.44 -27.75
C ARG A 547 20.73 -9.37 -28.02
N LYS A 548 21.03 -10.28 -27.09
CA LYS A 548 22.11 -11.29 -27.26
C LYS A 548 21.87 -12.18 -28.48
N HIS A 549 20.61 -12.59 -28.71
CA HIS A 549 20.24 -13.43 -29.84
C HIS A 549 20.45 -12.71 -31.18
N VAL A 550 20.03 -11.45 -31.28
CA VAL A 550 20.20 -10.61 -32.49
C VAL A 550 21.68 -10.33 -32.76
N VAL A 551 22.48 -10.00 -31.72
CA VAL A 551 23.93 -9.78 -31.84
C VAL A 551 24.65 -11.04 -32.33
N ALA A 552 24.30 -12.22 -31.80
CA ALA A 552 24.90 -13.49 -32.24
C ALA A 552 24.58 -13.82 -33.71
N ARG A 553 23.41 -13.38 -34.21
CA ARG A 553 22.97 -13.58 -35.59
C ARG A 553 23.45 -12.52 -36.57
N TYR A 554 23.83 -11.34 -36.08
CA TYR A 554 24.22 -10.20 -36.91
C TYR A 554 25.31 -10.53 -37.95
N PRO A 555 26.43 -11.21 -37.63
CA PRO A 555 27.47 -11.53 -38.62
C PRO A 555 26.98 -12.42 -39.76
N VAL A 556 26.01 -13.29 -39.47
CA VAL A 556 25.45 -14.25 -40.43
C VAL A 556 24.36 -13.60 -41.28
N ALA A 557 23.49 -12.78 -40.67
CA ALA A 557 22.34 -12.16 -41.34
C ALA A 557 22.71 -10.88 -42.10
N ALA A 558 23.56 -10.02 -41.53
CA ALA A 558 23.94 -8.72 -42.10
C ALA A 558 25.29 -8.74 -42.83
N ARG A 559 25.98 -9.89 -42.89
CA ARG A 559 27.27 -10.10 -43.60
C ARG A 559 28.31 -9.02 -43.32
N GLY A 560 28.41 -8.60 -42.06
CA GLY A 560 29.33 -7.55 -41.61
C GLY A 560 29.71 -7.70 -40.13
N PRO A 561 30.77 -7.02 -39.67
CA PRO A 561 31.10 -6.99 -38.26
C PRO A 561 29.98 -6.34 -37.47
N VAL A 562 29.71 -6.85 -36.26
CA VAL A 562 28.73 -6.27 -35.33
C VAL A 562 29.05 -4.77 -35.17
N PRO A 563 28.05 -3.86 -35.22
CA PRO A 563 28.30 -2.43 -35.08
C PRO A 563 29.03 -2.18 -33.76
N GLN A 564 30.00 -1.26 -33.76
CA GLN A 564 30.53 -0.69 -32.53
C GLN A 564 29.44 0.21 -31.93
N ILE A 565 28.42 -0.42 -31.36
CA ILE A 565 27.52 0.27 -30.45
C ILE A 565 28.43 0.83 -29.37
N GLY A 566 28.21 2.09 -29.01
CA GLY A 566 28.65 2.63 -27.74
C GLY A 566 27.93 1.88 -26.64
N ILE A 567 28.22 0.59 -26.50
CA ILE A 567 27.88 -0.17 -25.33
C ILE A 567 28.70 0.57 -24.29
N ALA A 568 28.03 1.35 -23.44
CA ALA A 568 28.54 1.62 -22.12
C ALA A 568 29.02 0.26 -21.63
N LYS A 569 30.35 0.06 -21.63
CA LYS A 569 30.96 -1.25 -21.50
C LYS A 569 30.24 -1.98 -20.36
N PRO A 570 29.68 -3.18 -20.61
CA PRO A 570 29.74 -4.17 -19.57
C PRO A 570 31.24 -4.34 -19.40
N ASP A 571 31.80 -3.92 -18.27
CA ASP A 571 33.14 -4.36 -17.89
C ASP A 571 33.04 -5.87 -17.64
N ALA A 572 33.00 -6.64 -18.73
CA ALA A 572 33.53 -7.97 -18.81
C ALA A 572 35.03 -7.80 -19.09
N LYS A 573 35.77 -7.41 -18.05
CA LYS A 573 37.07 -8.04 -17.86
C LYS A 573 36.78 -9.51 -17.59
N ASP A 574 37.57 -10.41 -18.14
CA ASP A 574 37.67 -11.74 -17.57
C ASP A 574 38.45 -11.62 -16.25
N GLU A 575 37.73 -11.16 -15.23
CA GLU A 575 38.01 -11.36 -13.82
C GLU A 575 36.68 -11.89 -13.24
N GLY A 576 36.72 -12.96 -12.45
CA GLY A 576 35.51 -13.50 -11.83
C GLY A 576 34.70 -12.42 -11.12
N ALA A 577 33.36 -12.53 -11.14
CA ALA A 577 32.42 -11.56 -10.59
C ALA A 577 32.46 -10.15 -11.25
N PHE A 578 31.28 -9.58 -11.52
CA PHE A 578 31.10 -8.26 -12.12
C PHE A 578 31.83 -7.15 -11.33
N CYS A 579 32.84 -6.49 -11.91
CA CYS A 579 33.34 -5.19 -11.44
C CYS A 579 32.74 -4.07 -12.31
N ARG A 580 31.68 -3.41 -11.82
CA ARG A 580 31.37 -2.01 -12.19
C ARG A 580 32.63 -1.16 -11.90
N PRO A 581 32.91 -0.02 -12.58
CA PRO A 581 34.05 0.86 -12.27
C PRO A 581 33.84 1.61 -10.93
N GLU A 582 33.80 0.82 -9.85
CA GLU A 582 33.08 0.99 -8.60
C GLU A 582 31.56 0.79 -8.74
N PRO A 583 31.04 -0.38 -8.31
CA PRO A 583 29.64 -0.47 -7.95
C PRO A 583 29.33 0.66 -6.98
N GLU A 584 28.32 1.47 -7.28
CA GLU A 584 27.71 2.24 -6.20
C GLU A 584 27.15 1.19 -5.24
N VAL A 585 27.94 0.93 -4.19
CA VAL A 585 27.57 0.04 -3.10
C VAL A 585 26.48 0.81 -2.39
N MET A 586 25.23 0.47 -2.73
CA MET A 586 24.10 0.97 -1.96
C MET A 586 24.34 0.58 -0.52
N ASN A 587 24.23 1.57 0.37
CA ASN A 587 24.24 1.32 1.80
C ASN A 587 23.25 0.19 2.09
N PRO A 588 23.66 -0.87 2.82
CA PRO A 588 22.75 -1.93 3.17
C PRO A 588 21.61 -1.33 4.01
N PRO A 589 20.39 -1.89 3.98
CA PRO A 589 19.26 -1.33 4.73
C PRO A 589 19.47 -1.39 6.26
N HIS A 590 20.34 -2.30 6.71
CA HIS A 590 20.67 -2.50 8.12
C HIS A 590 22.16 -2.82 8.30
N ARG A 591 22.72 -2.38 9.43
CA ARG A 591 23.98 -2.90 10.00
C ARG A 591 23.66 -3.96 11.06
N ARG A 592 24.58 -4.90 11.26
CA ARG A 592 24.49 -5.90 12.34
C ARG A 592 25.43 -5.49 13.46
N VAL A 593 24.95 -5.54 14.70
CA VAL A 593 25.74 -5.20 15.89
C VAL A 593 25.55 -6.26 16.96
N ARG A 594 26.65 -6.82 17.43
CA ARG A 594 26.73 -7.81 18.51
C ARG A 594 26.40 -7.16 19.85
N VAL A 595 25.51 -7.80 20.57
CA VAL A 595 25.05 -7.40 21.89
C VAL A 595 25.04 -8.62 22.79
N TYR A 596 25.02 -8.36 24.11
CA TYR A 596 24.63 -9.40 25.04
C TYR A 596 23.14 -9.70 24.86
N ALA A 597 22.84 -10.97 24.58
CA ALA A 597 21.50 -11.47 24.52
C ALA A 597 20.91 -11.60 25.93
N VAL A 598 21.71 -12.06 26.88
CA VAL A 598 21.36 -12.24 28.29
C VAL A 598 22.43 -11.63 29.20
N ASP A 599 22.22 -11.64 30.51
CA ASP A 599 23.18 -11.05 31.46
C ASP A 599 24.62 -11.59 31.28
N PRO A 600 25.68 -10.75 31.35
CA PRO A 600 27.07 -11.17 31.17
C PRO A 600 27.52 -12.33 32.08
N SER A 601 26.97 -12.47 33.29
CA SER A 601 27.26 -13.59 34.20
C SER A 601 26.98 -14.96 33.60
N LEU A 602 26.04 -15.05 32.66
CA LEU A 602 25.71 -16.28 31.95
C LEU A 602 26.70 -16.62 30.83
N SER A 603 27.59 -15.69 30.45
CA SER A 603 28.69 -15.97 29.49
C SER A 603 29.71 -16.95 30.06
N THR A 604 29.84 -17.01 31.39
CA THR A 604 30.83 -17.84 32.08
C THR A 604 30.39 -19.28 32.28
N ARG A 605 29.12 -19.60 31.96
CA ARG A 605 28.57 -20.96 32.04
C ARG A 605 28.60 -21.62 30.67
N LEU A 606 29.23 -22.80 30.59
CA LEU A 606 29.39 -23.55 29.33
C LEU A 606 28.05 -23.86 28.64
N GLU A 607 26.98 -24.06 29.43
CA GLU A 607 25.63 -24.37 28.93
C GLU A 607 24.94 -23.18 28.25
N THR A 608 25.32 -21.94 28.58
CA THR A 608 24.70 -20.70 28.08
C THR A 608 25.64 -19.83 27.23
N ALA A 609 26.94 -20.16 27.20
CA ALA A 609 27.97 -19.43 26.45
C ALA A 609 27.69 -19.32 24.94
N GLY A 610 27.02 -20.32 24.34
CA GLY A 610 26.67 -20.29 22.92
C GLY A 610 25.44 -19.45 22.57
N ILE A 611 24.69 -18.96 23.56
CA ILE A 611 23.41 -18.24 23.38
C ILE A 611 23.52 -16.78 23.87
N ASN A 612 24.57 -16.43 24.62
CA ASN A 612 24.70 -15.10 25.21
C ASN A 612 25.06 -13.98 24.23
N GLU A 613 25.36 -14.33 22.98
CA GLU A 613 25.70 -13.37 21.95
C GLU A 613 24.65 -13.38 20.84
N VAL A 614 24.09 -12.21 20.54
CA VAL A 614 23.19 -12.03 19.40
C VAL A 614 23.60 -10.81 18.60
N ALA A 615 23.37 -10.84 17.28
CA ALA A 615 23.62 -9.71 16.39
C ALA A 615 22.30 -9.06 15.97
N LEU A 616 21.99 -7.90 16.55
CA LEU A 616 20.78 -7.14 16.22
C LEU A 616 20.93 -6.46 14.85
N LYS A 617 19.84 -6.46 14.07
CA LYS A 617 19.73 -5.69 12.82
C LYS A 617 19.24 -4.29 13.16
N ILE A 618 20.09 -3.29 12.94
CA ILE A 618 19.85 -1.86 13.19
C ILE A 618 19.82 -1.12 11.85
N HIS A 619 18.91 -0.17 11.67
CA HIS A 619 18.84 0.63 10.44
C HIS A 619 20.19 1.28 10.08
N TRP A 620 20.50 1.34 8.79
CA TRP A 620 21.76 1.94 8.34
C TRP A 620 21.67 3.46 8.27
N GLU A 621 22.36 4.12 9.18
CA GLU A 621 22.64 5.55 9.14
C GLU A 621 24.16 5.79 9.17
N LYS A 622 24.63 6.96 8.71
CA LYS A 622 26.05 7.32 8.82
C LYS A 622 26.35 7.74 10.26
N LEU A 623 27.38 7.18 10.89
CA LEU A 623 27.66 7.39 12.31
C LEU A 623 28.96 8.15 12.56
N GLY A 624 28.94 9.04 13.56
CA GLY A 624 30.15 9.58 14.19
C GLY A 624 30.71 8.63 15.25
N LYS A 625 31.97 8.86 15.68
CA LYS A 625 32.61 8.09 16.77
C LYS A 625 31.88 8.32 18.10
N GLY A 626 31.66 7.25 18.87
CA GLY A 626 30.86 7.27 20.10
C GLY A 626 29.39 7.37 19.70
N PRO A 627 28.86 6.28 19.09
CA PRO A 627 28.00 6.31 17.91
C PRO A 627 27.03 7.48 17.94
N VAL A 628 27.30 8.44 17.07
CA VAL A 628 26.50 9.66 16.93
C VAL A 628 25.68 9.53 15.66
N GLY A 629 24.38 9.26 15.82
CA GLY A 629 23.41 9.09 14.75
C GLY A 629 22.36 10.20 14.73
N GLU A 630 21.26 9.99 14.01
CA GLU A 630 20.13 10.91 13.96
C GLU A 630 19.39 10.97 15.31
N TYR A 631 19.26 9.84 16.00
CA TYR A 631 18.45 9.71 17.22
C TYR A 631 19.25 9.79 18.51
N LEU A 632 20.46 9.23 18.52
CA LEU A 632 21.25 9.01 19.73
C LEU A 632 22.65 9.61 19.58
N GLU A 633 23.18 10.08 20.70
CA GLU A 633 24.58 10.47 20.84
C GLU A 633 25.18 9.77 22.06
N VAL A 634 26.13 8.85 21.85
CA VAL A 634 26.78 8.14 22.96
C VAL A 634 28.02 8.90 23.43
N ARG A 635 27.95 9.49 24.62
CA ARG A 635 29.05 10.21 25.27
C ARG A 635 29.50 9.49 26.51
N ASP A 636 30.70 8.92 26.47
CA ASP A 636 31.20 8.08 27.54
C ASP A 636 32.26 8.79 28.39
N THR A 637 31.77 9.54 29.38
CA THR A 637 32.59 10.18 30.41
C THR A 637 32.08 9.76 31.77
N ASP A 638 32.97 9.26 32.63
CA ASP A 638 32.62 8.84 33.99
C ASP A 638 32.46 10.00 34.97
N ASP A 639 32.00 9.68 36.18
CA ASP A 639 31.86 10.60 37.31
C ASP A 639 33.20 11.18 37.81
N ALA A 640 34.31 10.51 37.52
CA ALA A 640 35.66 11.01 37.77
C ALA A 640 36.18 11.94 36.65
N GLY A 641 35.38 12.20 35.61
CA GLY A 641 35.74 13.05 34.47
C GLY A 641 36.66 12.37 33.44
N LYS A 642 36.87 11.06 33.55
CA LYS A 642 37.63 10.28 32.56
C LYS A 642 36.73 9.97 31.37
N THR A 643 37.17 10.40 30.20
CA THR A 643 36.52 10.08 28.92
C THR A 643 37.10 8.81 28.34
N TYR A 644 36.23 7.85 28.03
CA TYR A 644 36.61 6.60 27.39
C TYR A 644 36.78 6.78 25.87
N LEU A 645 37.58 5.90 25.27
CA LEU A 645 37.78 5.91 23.82
C LEU A 645 36.43 5.63 23.14
N PRO A 646 36.00 6.48 22.18
CA PRO A 646 34.74 6.27 21.50
C PRO A 646 34.79 5.07 20.56
N VAL A 647 33.73 4.28 20.48
CA VAL A 647 33.61 3.19 19.49
C VAL A 647 33.28 3.77 18.11
N ASP A 648 33.89 3.20 17.06
CA ASP A 648 33.65 3.59 15.68
C ASP A 648 32.97 2.43 14.95
N LEU A 649 31.64 2.48 14.84
CA LEU A 649 30.85 1.45 14.19
C LEU A 649 30.87 1.53 12.66
N ASP A 650 31.44 2.60 12.09
CA ASP A 650 31.69 2.74 10.65
C ASP A 650 33.12 2.29 10.29
N ASP A 651 33.96 1.92 11.27
CA ASP A 651 35.26 1.28 11.02
C ASP A 651 35.04 -0.04 10.25
N PRO A 652 35.65 -0.24 9.07
CA PRO A 652 35.48 -1.45 8.28
C PRO A 652 35.79 -2.76 9.03
N ARG A 653 36.70 -2.72 10.01
CA ARG A 653 37.04 -3.88 10.86
C ARG A 653 35.91 -4.23 11.82
N MET A 654 35.21 -3.21 12.33
CA MET A 654 34.04 -3.39 13.18
C MET A 654 32.85 -3.87 12.36
N LEU A 655 32.59 -3.28 11.19
CA LEU A 655 31.52 -3.71 10.29
C LEU A 655 31.64 -5.19 9.88
N ALA A 656 32.87 -5.67 9.62
CA ALA A 656 33.13 -7.06 9.27
C ALA A 656 32.97 -8.04 10.45
N GLN A 657 33.05 -7.55 11.69
CA GLN A 657 32.91 -8.34 12.91
C GLN A 657 31.49 -8.25 13.51
N ASP A 658 30.57 -7.53 12.86
CA ASP A 658 29.30 -7.13 13.47
C ASP A 658 29.51 -6.36 14.79
N GLY A 659 30.56 -5.54 14.90
CA GLY A 659 30.96 -4.81 16.11
C GLY A 659 31.96 -5.56 17.00
N TRP A 660 32.19 -5.05 18.21
CA TRP A 660 33.00 -5.74 19.22
C TRP A 660 32.31 -7.02 19.68
N ALA A 661 33.10 -8.07 19.97
CA ALA A 661 32.59 -9.22 20.70
C ALA A 661 32.13 -8.80 22.11
N PRO A 662 31.05 -9.42 22.65
CA PRO A 662 30.59 -9.15 24.00
C PRO A 662 31.71 -9.25 25.04
N SER A 663 31.87 -8.18 25.82
CA SER A 663 32.94 -8.05 26.81
C SER A 663 32.52 -7.15 27.96
N GLU A 664 32.72 -7.61 29.18
CA GLU A 664 32.50 -6.84 30.41
C GLU A 664 33.59 -5.78 30.67
N GLY A 665 34.77 -5.97 30.08
CA GLY A 665 35.95 -5.14 30.35
C GLY A 665 36.23 -4.07 29.29
N ASN A 666 35.44 -4.02 28.22
CA ASN A 666 35.67 -3.14 27.08
C ASN A 666 34.65 -1.99 27.03
N PRO A 667 35.02 -0.74 27.40
CA PRO A 667 34.13 0.41 27.33
C PRO A 667 33.56 0.69 25.93
N GLN A 668 34.30 0.35 24.87
CA GLN A 668 33.79 0.50 23.50
C GLN A 668 32.66 -0.50 23.19
N PHE A 669 32.69 -1.70 23.79
CA PHE A 669 31.57 -2.63 23.74
C PHE A 669 30.35 -2.07 24.51
N HIS A 670 30.56 -1.41 25.65
CA HIS A 670 29.47 -0.83 26.42
C HIS A 670 28.73 0.25 25.61
N GLN A 671 29.48 1.09 24.88
CA GLN A 671 28.93 2.10 24.00
C GLN A 671 28.13 1.51 22.83
N GLN A 672 28.58 0.42 22.20
CA GLN A 672 27.79 -0.21 21.12
C GLN A 672 26.54 -0.92 21.65
N MET A 673 26.61 -1.51 22.86
CA MET A 673 25.52 -2.22 23.51
C MET A 673 24.34 -1.28 23.73
N VAL A 674 24.60 -0.13 24.37
CA VAL A 674 23.55 0.87 24.63
C VAL A 674 22.98 1.43 23.33
N TYR A 675 23.80 1.67 22.32
CA TYR A 675 23.34 2.21 21.04
C TYR A 675 22.45 1.21 20.29
N ALA A 676 22.90 -0.04 20.14
CA ALA A 676 22.17 -1.05 19.38
C ALA A 676 20.80 -1.37 19.99
N VAL A 677 20.74 -1.59 21.30
CA VAL A 677 19.47 -1.91 21.99
C VAL A 677 18.51 -0.71 21.98
N SER A 678 19.03 0.51 22.20
CA SER A 678 18.20 1.72 22.16
C SER A 678 17.63 1.97 20.76
N MET A 679 18.44 1.83 19.70
CA MET A 679 17.97 1.97 18.32
C MET A 679 16.95 0.90 17.94
N LYS A 680 17.12 -0.34 18.43
CA LYS A 680 16.13 -1.40 18.22
C LYS A 680 14.80 -1.08 18.88
N THR A 681 14.84 -0.53 20.10
CA THR A 681 13.66 -0.05 20.81
C THR A 681 12.94 1.02 20.00
N ILE A 682 13.66 2.04 19.51
CA ILE A 682 13.09 3.10 18.66
C ILE A 682 12.42 2.53 17.40
N GLU A 683 13.07 1.58 16.71
CA GLU A 683 12.52 0.94 15.51
C GLU A 683 11.17 0.25 15.78
N HIS A 684 11.03 -0.43 16.92
CA HIS A 684 9.76 -1.04 17.32
C HIS A 684 8.64 0.00 17.50
N PHE A 685 8.95 1.15 18.09
CA PHE A 685 7.97 2.23 18.24
C PHE A 685 7.57 2.84 16.89
N GLU A 686 8.53 3.13 16.02
CA GLU A 686 8.24 3.74 14.72
C GLU A 686 7.44 2.81 13.82
N HIS A 687 7.77 1.52 13.83
CA HIS A 687 7.03 0.50 13.10
C HIS A 687 5.59 0.36 13.61
N ALA A 688 5.39 0.29 14.92
CA ALA A 688 4.06 0.12 15.51
C ALA A 688 3.19 1.39 15.36
N LEU A 689 3.75 2.58 15.56
CA LEU A 689 3.02 3.85 15.51
C LEU A 689 2.82 4.37 14.09
N GLY A 690 3.67 3.97 13.13
CA GLY A 690 3.63 4.45 11.75
C GLY A 690 4.11 5.90 11.60
N ARG A 691 5.03 6.34 12.46
CA ARG A 691 5.60 7.70 12.46
C ARG A 691 6.94 7.77 13.19
N PRO A 692 7.79 8.78 12.89
CA PRO A 692 9.04 8.97 13.61
C PRO A 692 8.85 9.34 15.09
N VAL A 693 9.75 8.88 15.96
CA VAL A 693 9.79 9.26 17.39
C VAL A 693 10.36 10.67 17.57
N LEU A 694 9.74 11.47 18.44
CA LEU A 694 10.21 12.79 18.84
C LEU A 694 10.56 12.79 20.32
N TRP A 695 11.70 13.39 20.67
CA TRP A 695 12.13 13.55 22.05
C TRP A 695 11.40 14.70 22.75
N ARG A 696 11.47 14.72 24.09
CA ARG A 696 10.97 15.83 24.90
C ARG A 696 11.53 17.16 24.35
N PRO A 697 10.68 18.19 24.15
CA PRO A 697 11.14 19.52 23.77
C PRO A 697 12.11 20.10 24.79
N LYS A 698 13.05 20.91 24.33
CA LYS A 698 14.04 21.57 25.18
C LYS A 698 13.32 22.52 26.13
N ALA A 699 13.53 22.33 27.43
CA ALA A 699 12.98 23.21 28.45
C ALA A 699 13.52 24.65 28.27
N ASN A 700 12.60 25.62 28.28
CA ASN A 700 12.95 27.02 28.32
C ASN A 700 13.06 27.47 29.80
N PRO A 701 14.24 27.92 30.28
CA PRO A 701 14.42 28.35 31.67
C PRO A 701 13.57 29.56 32.08
N GLU A 702 13.17 30.39 31.11
CA GLU A 702 12.38 31.61 31.35
C GLU A 702 10.87 31.36 31.33
N ASP A 703 10.42 30.38 30.53
CA ASP A 703 9.02 29.96 30.43
C ASP A 703 8.90 28.43 30.40
N PRO A 704 8.60 27.76 31.54
CA PRO A 704 8.44 26.31 31.61
C PRO A 704 7.32 25.75 30.73
N THR A 705 6.44 26.60 30.20
CA THR A 705 5.32 26.21 29.31
C THR A 705 5.66 26.32 27.83
N ASP A 706 6.82 26.91 27.48
CA ASP A 706 7.32 26.97 26.10
C ASP A 706 7.95 25.63 25.70
N ASP A 707 7.29 24.95 24.76
CA ASP A 707 7.72 23.67 24.19
C ASP A 707 8.17 23.78 22.73
N SER A 708 8.62 24.97 22.30
CA SER A 708 9.09 25.23 20.93
C SER A 708 10.50 24.72 20.60
N GLY A 709 11.25 24.28 21.61
CA GLY A 709 12.64 23.83 21.46
C GLY A 709 12.75 22.40 20.94
N PHE A 710 13.30 22.20 19.73
CA PHE A 710 13.55 20.87 19.19
C PHE A 710 14.80 20.21 19.79
N VAL A 711 14.70 18.95 20.23
CA VAL A 711 15.83 18.09 20.61
C VAL A 711 16.03 17.02 19.55
N GLY A 712 17.20 17.03 18.88
CA GLY A 712 17.51 16.07 17.81
C GLY A 712 17.94 14.70 18.33
N GLN A 713 18.84 14.70 19.31
CA GLN A 713 19.51 13.50 19.81
C GLN A 713 19.30 13.34 21.32
N LEU A 714 19.06 12.10 21.75
CA LEU A 714 19.08 11.68 23.16
C LEU A 714 20.53 11.34 23.54
N THR A 715 21.03 11.92 24.63
CA THR A 715 22.39 11.62 25.09
C THR A 715 22.41 10.31 25.86
N VAL A 716 23.37 9.43 25.59
CA VAL A 716 23.51 8.15 26.29
C VAL A 716 24.87 8.08 26.96
N ARG A 717 24.90 7.84 28.28
CA ARG A 717 26.11 7.78 29.10
C ARG A 717 26.25 6.41 29.77
N PRO A 718 27.06 5.48 29.19
CA PRO A 718 27.22 4.12 29.72
C PRO A 718 27.84 4.04 31.12
N HIS A 719 28.70 5.00 31.49
CA HIS A 719 29.41 5.04 32.76
C HIS A 719 29.09 6.30 33.59
N ALA A 720 27.82 6.67 33.70
CA ALA A 720 27.43 7.98 34.22
C ALA A 720 27.80 8.24 35.70
N PHE A 721 27.68 7.22 36.57
CA PHE A 721 27.91 7.35 38.02
C PHE A 721 28.18 5.99 38.69
N ARG A 722 28.85 5.98 39.85
CA ARG A 722 29.15 4.75 40.61
C ARG A 722 28.06 4.34 41.61
N GLN A 723 26.92 3.84 41.11
CA GLN A 723 25.83 3.29 41.93
C GLN A 723 25.13 2.12 41.18
N ALA A 724 24.45 1.23 41.92
CA ALA A 724 23.60 0.18 41.36
C ALA A 724 22.25 0.75 40.85
N ASN A 725 22.31 1.71 39.93
CA ASN A 725 21.14 2.38 39.38
C ASN A 725 21.35 2.70 37.89
N ALA A 726 20.27 2.78 37.13
CA ALA A 726 20.19 3.35 35.80
C ALA A 726 18.88 4.15 35.76
N TYR A 727 18.84 5.28 35.04
CA TYR A 727 17.63 6.07 34.89
C TYR A 727 17.69 7.00 33.66
N TYR A 728 16.52 7.29 33.10
CA TYR A 728 16.31 8.43 32.20
C TYR A 728 16.22 9.75 32.98
N SER A 729 16.95 10.77 32.53
CA SER A 729 16.90 12.15 33.05
C SER A 729 16.13 13.06 32.08
N PRO A 730 14.91 13.53 32.44
CA PRO A 730 14.13 14.44 31.60
C PRO A 730 14.78 15.80 31.40
N GLU A 731 15.48 16.32 32.42
CA GLU A 731 16.14 17.63 32.33
C GLU A 731 17.33 17.62 31.37
N LYS A 732 18.15 16.57 31.45
CA LYS A 732 19.33 16.41 30.60
C LYS A 732 18.97 15.83 29.23
N VAL A 733 17.76 15.29 29.09
CA VAL A 733 17.34 14.44 27.96
C VAL A 733 18.42 13.40 27.70
N ALA A 734 18.70 12.61 28.74
CA ALA A 734 19.83 11.68 28.74
C ALA A 734 19.54 10.37 29.47
N LEU A 735 20.06 9.26 28.96
CA LEU A 735 20.11 7.96 29.64
C LEU A 735 21.40 7.86 30.44
N LEU A 736 21.29 7.60 31.74
CA LEU A 736 22.41 7.54 32.66
C LEU A 736 22.51 6.14 33.28
N PHE A 737 23.57 5.42 32.94
CA PHE A 737 23.82 4.07 33.44
C PHE A 737 24.90 4.06 34.51
N GLY A 738 24.60 3.43 35.64
CA GLY A 738 25.53 3.29 36.76
C GLY A 738 26.33 1.99 36.73
N TYR A 739 27.41 1.97 37.51
CA TYR A 739 28.25 0.80 37.74
C TYR A 739 28.62 0.64 39.22
N PHE A 740 28.81 -0.59 39.68
CA PHE A 740 29.09 -0.91 41.09
C PHE A 740 29.94 -2.19 41.21
N ASP A 741 30.45 -2.49 42.41
CA ASP A 741 31.29 -3.67 42.64
C ASP A 741 30.44 -4.84 43.17
N ALA A 742 30.66 -6.05 42.66
CA ALA A 742 29.94 -7.26 43.08
C ALA A 742 30.25 -7.63 44.55
N SER A 743 29.20 -8.01 45.30
CA SER A 743 29.32 -8.42 46.71
C SER A 743 30.18 -9.66 46.89
N ALA A 744 30.89 -9.76 48.02
CA ALA A 744 31.73 -10.90 48.39
C ALA A 744 30.93 -12.18 48.71
N ASP A 745 29.60 -12.06 48.91
CA ASP A 745 28.73 -13.14 49.39
C ASP A 745 28.06 -13.97 48.27
N ASP A 746 28.26 -13.65 46.98
CA ASP A 746 27.73 -14.41 45.82
C ASP A 746 28.84 -14.91 44.86
N PRO A 747 29.68 -15.89 45.27
CA PRO A 747 30.90 -16.29 44.56
C PRO A 747 30.68 -17.12 43.28
N GLY A 748 29.43 -17.29 42.82
CA GLY A 748 29.09 -18.20 41.71
C GLY A 748 28.71 -17.54 40.38
N ALA A 749 28.39 -16.24 40.36
CA ALA A 749 27.93 -15.55 39.14
C ALA A 749 28.88 -14.43 38.67
N TYR A 750 29.61 -13.80 39.59
CA TYR A 750 30.64 -12.80 39.30
C TYR A 750 31.85 -13.04 40.20
N MET A 751 33.02 -12.55 39.78
CA MET A 751 34.20 -12.56 40.65
C MET A 751 33.99 -11.55 41.79
N PRO A 752 34.14 -11.94 43.07
CA PRO A 752 34.05 -10.99 44.19
C PRO A 752 34.92 -9.74 43.95
N GLY A 753 34.32 -8.55 44.04
CA GLY A 753 35.00 -7.28 43.77
C GLY A 753 35.14 -6.90 42.28
N SER A 754 34.57 -7.66 41.34
CA SER A 754 34.48 -7.25 39.93
C SER A 754 33.45 -6.15 39.74
N ARG A 755 33.64 -5.30 38.73
CA ARG A 755 32.72 -4.22 38.40
C ARG A 755 31.56 -4.73 37.53
N VAL A 756 30.34 -4.48 37.97
CA VAL A 756 29.08 -4.74 37.27
C VAL A 756 28.60 -3.45 36.62
N PHE A 757 28.15 -3.54 35.38
CA PHE A 757 27.71 -2.40 34.57
C PHE A 757 26.26 -2.58 34.14
N SER A 758 25.39 -1.64 34.53
CA SER A 758 23.97 -1.68 34.13
C SER A 758 23.77 -1.50 32.62
N CYS A 759 24.69 -0.81 31.94
CA CYS A 759 24.70 -0.61 30.48
C CYS A 759 24.99 -1.87 29.66
N LEU A 760 25.24 -3.02 30.31
CA LEU A 760 25.40 -4.32 29.67
C LEU A 760 24.11 -5.16 29.68
N SER A 761 23.06 -4.71 30.38
CA SER A 761 21.78 -5.41 30.39
C SER A 761 20.90 -4.92 29.25
N HIS A 762 20.55 -5.82 28.33
CA HIS A 762 19.62 -5.55 27.24
C HIS A 762 18.30 -4.92 27.76
N ASP A 763 17.75 -5.51 28.82
CA ASP A 763 16.42 -5.14 29.29
C ASP A 763 16.42 -3.80 30.01
N ILE A 764 17.45 -3.48 30.80
CA ILE A 764 17.59 -2.16 31.43
C ILE A 764 17.68 -1.08 30.34
N ILE A 765 18.46 -1.30 29.28
CA ILE A 765 18.61 -0.31 28.21
C ILE A 765 17.27 -0.08 27.50
N ALA A 766 16.53 -1.14 27.17
CA ALA A 766 15.21 -1.04 26.54
C ALA A 766 14.19 -0.35 27.45
N HIS A 767 14.22 -0.66 28.75
CA HIS A 767 13.38 -0.05 29.78
C HIS A 767 13.63 1.47 29.88
N GLU A 768 14.89 1.89 30.06
CA GLU A 768 15.24 3.31 30.17
C GLU A 768 14.99 4.09 28.87
N THR A 769 15.25 3.46 27.73
CA THR A 769 14.93 4.07 26.42
C THR A 769 13.42 4.30 26.29
N THR A 770 12.60 3.37 26.81
CA THR A 770 11.15 3.51 26.78
C THR A 770 10.67 4.71 27.59
N HIS A 771 11.26 5.01 28.75
CA HIS A 771 10.97 6.25 29.49
C HIS A 771 11.22 7.51 28.66
N ALA A 772 12.34 7.56 27.94
CA ALA A 772 12.65 8.70 27.08
C ALA A 772 11.65 8.87 25.94
N ILE A 773 11.20 7.76 25.34
CA ILE A 773 10.18 7.76 24.28
C ILE A 773 8.82 8.19 24.86
N LEU A 774 8.41 7.61 26.00
CA LEU A 774 7.17 7.94 26.68
C LEU A 774 7.13 9.39 27.13
N ASP A 775 8.21 9.96 27.64
CA ASP A 775 8.24 11.39 28.01
C ASP A 775 8.13 12.30 26.78
N GLY A 776 8.72 11.91 25.64
CA GLY A 776 8.49 12.59 24.36
C GLY A 776 7.04 12.43 23.85
N MET A 777 6.40 11.31 24.18
CA MET A 777 5.07 10.92 23.70
C MET A 777 3.89 11.30 24.61
N HIS A 778 4.05 11.43 25.92
CA HIS A 778 2.98 11.64 26.88
C HIS A 778 3.57 12.26 28.16
N ARG A 779 4.06 13.50 28.07
CA ARG A 779 4.77 14.20 29.17
C ARG A 779 4.02 14.17 30.51
N ARG A 780 2.68 14.21 30.47
CA ARG A 780 1.81 14.28 31.66
C ARG A 780 1.68 12.93 32.38
N PHE A 781 2.18 11.83 31.80
CA PHE A 781 2.21 10.53 32.50
C PHE A 781 3.29 10.46 33.59
N ASN A 782 4.07 11.53 33.74
CA ASN A 782 4.96 11.74 34.87
C ASN A 782 4.29 12.46 36.05
N GLU A 783 3.01 12.87 35.92
CA GLU A 783 2.28 13.57 36.97
C GLU A 783 1.47 12.56 37.82
N PRO A 784 1.80 12.37 39.12
CA PRO A 784 1.12 11.41 39.98
C PRO A 784 -0.30 11.89 40.33
N THR A 785 -1.26 11.58 39.47
CA THR A 785 -2.68 11.95 39.63
C THR A 785 -3.52 10.84 40.25
N ASN A 786 -3.08 9.58 40.11
CA ASN A 786 -3.65 8.39 40.73
C ASN A 786 -2.56 7.28 40.84
N PRO A 787 -2.82 6.16 41.56
CA PRO A 787 -1.85 5.07 41.72
C PRO A 787 -1.43 4.36 40.42
N ASP A 788 -2.29 4.33 39.40
CA ASP A 788 -2.04 3.65 38.12
C ASP A 788 -1.13 4.45 37.19
N VAL A 789 -1.03 5.79 37.29
CA VAL A 789 -0.28 6.59 36.29
C VAL A 789 1.21 6.27 36.30
N LEU A 790 1.86 6.40 37.45
CA LEU A 790 3.28 6.05 37.57
C LEU A 790 3.48 4.53 37.40
N ALA A 791 2.54 3.72 37.89
CA ALA A 791 2.61 2.27 37.73
C ALA A 791 2.50 1.82 36.27
N LEU A 792 1.72 2.52 35.44
CA LEU A 792 1.61 2.26 34.02
C LEU A 792 2.90 2.63 33.31
N HIS A 793 3.53 3.73 33.72
CA HIS A 793 4.81 4.16 33.15
C HIS A 793 5.89 3.08 33.33
N GLU A 794 6.06 2.59 34.57
CA GLU A 794 7.00 1.49 34.89
C GLU A 794 6.63 0.19 34.18
N ALA A 795 5.36 -0.23 34.31
CA ALA A 795 4.88 -1.47 33.71
C ALA A 795 5.04 -1.48 32.19
N PHE A 796 4.86 -0.33 31.54
CA PHE A 796 5.01 -0.23 30.11
C PHE A 796 6.47 -0.40 29.68
N ALA A 797 7.41 0.24 30.37
CA ALA A 797 8.84 0.05 30.13
C ALA A 797 9.24 -1.44 30.31
N ASP A 798 8.71 -2.11 31.33
CA ASP A 798 8.90 -3.54 31.56
C ASP A 798 8.28 -4.42 30.45
N ILE A 799 7.07 -4.09 29.98
CA ILE A 799 6.43 -4.81 28.86
C ILE A 799 7.29 -4.70 27.60
N ILE A 800 7.80 -3.51 27.28
CA ILE A 800 8.64 -3.31 26.09
C ILE A 800 9.94 -4.11 26.22
N ALA A 801 10.65 -3.98 27.35
CA ALA A 801 11.89 -4.71 27.59
C ALA A 801 11.69 -6.22 27.47
N LEU A 802 10.65 -6.75 28.14
CA LEU A 802 10.31 -8.16 28.12
C LEU A 802 9.96 -8.64 26.71
N MET A 803 8.99 -7.99 26.05
CA MET A 803 8.51 -8.43 24.74
C MET A 803 9.57 -8.28 23.65
N GLN A 804 10.43 -7.25 23.71
CA GLN A 804 11.57 -7.10 22.78
C GLN A 804 12.51 -8.29 22.87
N HIS A 805 12.78 -8.78 24.08
CA HIS A 805 13.58 -9.99 24.30
C HIS A 805 12.96 -11.22 23.60
N PHE A 806 11.63 -11.39 23.71
CA PHE A 806 10.88 -12.43 23.00
C PHE A 806 10.79 -12.24 21.48
N THR A 807 11.33 -11.15 20.91
CA THR A 807 11.45 -11.01 19.46
C THR A 807 12.74 -11.63 18.89
N ILE A 808 13.63 -12.12 19.76
CA ILE A 808 14.93 -12.70 19.40
C ILE A 808 14.78 -14.23 19.21
N PRO A 809 14.84 -14.73 17.96
CA PRO A 809 14.59 -16.14 17.66
C PRO A 809 15.63 -17.09 18.25
N GLU A 810 16.90 -16.68 18.30
CA GLU A 810 18.01 -17.51 18.77
C GLU A 810 17.85 -17.91 20.25
N ILE A 811 17.37 -16.97 21.06
CA ILE A 811 17.09 -17.19 22.48
C ILE A 811 15.88 -18.12 22.63
N LEU A 812 14.82 -17.85 21.87
CA LEU A 812 13.59 -18.64 21.95
C LEU A 812 13.77 -20.08 21.47
N GLU A 813 14.54 -20.33 20.41
CA GLU A 813 14.82 -21.69 19.93
C GLU A 813 15.55 -22.51 21.01
N CYS A 814 16.53 -21.91 21.70
CA CYS A 814 17.22 -22.57 22.80
C CYS A 814 16.28 -22.87 23.97
N GLU A 815 15.51 -21.86 24.38
CA GLU A 815 14.60 -21.97 25.52
C GLU A 815 13.45 -22.95 25.25
N ILE A 816 12.94 -23.02 24.03
CA ILE A 816 11.94 -24.00 23.60
C ILE A 816 12.52 -25.41 23.55
N ASN A 817 13.78 -25.58 23.13
CA ASN A 817 14.46 -26.87 23.21
C ASN A 817 14.63 -27.34 24.66
N ARG A 818 14.96 -26.41 25.58
CA ARG A 818 15.14 -26.70 27.02
C ARG A 818 13.82 -27.05 27.71
N THR A 819 12.77 -26.29 27.43
CA THR A 819 11.41 -26.52 27.96
C THR A 819 10.63 -27.60 27.24
N ARG A 820 11.15 -28.15 26.14
CA ARG A 820 10.45 -29.10 25.27
C ARG A 820 9.13 -28.51 24.72
N GLY A 821 9.11 -27.22 24.39
CA GLY A 821 7.93 -26.55 23.81
C GLY A 821 6.88 -26.10 24.81
N ASP A 822 7.07 -26.33 26.11
CA ASP A 822 6.23 -25.76 27.15
C ASP A 822 6.76 -24.39 27.60
N VAL A 823 6.22 -23.32 27.03
CA VAL A 823 6.62 -21.95 27.39
C VAL A 823 6.20 -21.57 28.82
N GLU A 824 5.33 -22.36 29.48
CA GLU A 824 5.02 -22.21 30.91
C GLU A 824 6.02 -22.92 31.82
N ALA A 825 6.82 -23.85 31.28
CA ALA A 825 7.80 -24.59 32.06
C ALA A 825 8.94 -23.68 32.52
N GLU A 826 9.50 -24.05 33.67
CA GLU A 826 10.47 -23.40 34.57
C GLU A 826 11.65 -22.61 33.94
N SER A 827 11.92 -22.78 32.64
CA SER A 827 13.17 -22.38 32.00
C SER A 827 13.16 -20.97 31.41
N ILE A 828 12.18 -20.59 30.59
CA ILE A 828 12.25 -19.35 29.78
C ILE A 828 12.15 -18.10 30.65
N LEU A 829 11.14 -18.03 31.51
CA LEU A 829 10.96 -16.93 32.46
C LEU A 829 11.94 -17.01 33.61
N GLY A 830 12.34 -18.21 34.04
CA GLY A 830 13.32 -18.40 35.11
C GLY A 830 14.72 -17.92 34.72
N SER A 831 15.17 -18.14 33.48
CA SER A 831 16.45 -17.62 32.98
C SER A 831 16.41 -16.12 32.69
N LEU A 832 15.29 -15.57 32.22
CA LEU A 832 15.05 -14.13 32.10
C LEU A 832 14.98 -13.43 33.47
N ALA A 833 14.33 -14.06 34.46
CA ALA A 833 14.15 -13.53 35.81
C ALA A 833 15.46 -13.42 36.63
N ILE A 834 16.48 -14.23 36.33
CA ILE A 834 17.81 -14.12 36.95
C ILE A 834 18.54 -12.83 36.50
N GLN A 835 18.24 -12.32 35.30
CA GLN A 835 18.95 -11.21 34.65
C GLN A 835 18.56 -9.84 35.22
N PHE A 836 17.28 -9.66 35.61
CA PHE A 836 16.79 -8.40 36.20
C PHE A 836 17.28 -8.16 37.63
N GLY A 837 17.34 -9.20 38.47
CA GLY A 837 17.58 -9.05 39.90
C GLY A 837 19.05 -8.86 40.32
N ARG A 838 20.01 -9.35 39.51
CA ARG A 838 21.45 -9.37 39.86
C ARG A 838 22.23 -8.14 39.39
N ALA A 839 21.88 -7.58 38.24
CA ALA A 839 22.57 -6.42 37.66
C ALA A 839 22.25 -5.07 38.34
N THR A 840 21.31 -5.03 39.30
CA THR A 840 20.81 -3.78 39.91
C THR A 840 20.73 -3.83 41.45
N GLY A 841 21.30 -4.85 42.10
CA GLY A 841 21.36 -4.88 43.57
C GLY A 841 20.00 -4.96 44.28
N GLY A 842 19.05 -5.75 43.77
CA GLY A 842 17.79 -6.05 44.48
C GLY A 842 16.48 -5.73 43.75
N ARG A 843 16.50 -5.24 42.50
CA ARG A 843 15.28 -4.84 41.77
C ARG A 843 14.52 -6.01 41.13
N GLY A 844 13.91 -6.85 41.96
CA GLY A 844 13.12 -8.03 41.56
C GLY A 844 11.73 -7.77 40.96
N ALA A 845 11.52 -6.69 40.20
CA ALA A 845 10.21 -6.23 39.70
C ALA A 845 9.37 -7.29 38.99
N LEU A 846 9.95 -7.79 37.89
CA LEU A 846 9.31 -8.71 36.98
C LEU A 846 9.21 -10.10 37.62
N ARG A 847 10.19 -10.43 38.47
CA ARG A 847 10.30 -11.67 39.25
C ARG A 847 9.13 -11.78 40.22
N ASP A 848 9.02 -10.84 41.16
CA ASP A 848 8.06 -10.90 42.28
C ASP A 848 6.60 -10.58 41.86
N ALA A 849 6.40 -10.26 40.57
CA ALA A 849 5.12 -10.06 39.91
C ALA A 849 4.51 -11.34 39.32
N ILE A 850 5.37 -12.18 38.73
CA ILE A 850 4.97 -13.31 37.90
C ILE A 850 5.24 -14.63 38.62
N GLY A 851 6.20 -14.72 39.55
CA GLY A 851 6.47 -15.93 40.33
C GLY A 851 7.68 -15.87 41.29
N SER A 852 7.70 -16.72 42.31
CA SER A 852 8.80 -16.81 43.28
C SER A 852 9.72 -18.01 43.01
N ASN A 853 10.96 -17.94 43.50
CA ASN A 853 11.87 -19.09 43.51
C ASN A 853 11.76 -19.80 44.88
N GLU A 854 11.11 -20.97 44.92
CA GLU A 854 10.94 -21.79 46.11
C GLU A 854 11.86 -23.02 46.00
N GLY A 855 12.93 -23.08 46.80
CA GLY A 855 13.83 -24.24 46.85
C GLY A 855 14.69 -24.45 45.59
N GLY A 856 14.93 -23.41 44.79
CA GLY A 856 15.68 -23.49 43.53
C GLY A 856 14.81 -23.75 42.29
N VAL A 857 13.49 -23.88 42.47
CA VAL A 857 12.49 -24.02 41.41
C VAL A 857 11.65 -22.74 41.35
N TRP A 858 11.65 -22.09 40.19
CA TRP A 858 10.82 -20.90 39.97
C TRP A 858 9.38 -21.31 39.68
N LYS A 859 8.42 -20.76 40.44
CA LYS A 859 7.00 -21.08 40.38
C LYS A 859 6.19 -19.82 40.09
N ARG A 860 5.41 -19.89 39.00
CA ARG A 860 4.49 -18.82 38.61
C ARG A 860 3.39 -18.62 39.66
N PHE A 861 3.12 -17.37 40.02
CA PHE A 861 2.00 -17.01 40.88
C PHE A 861 0.67 -17.24 40.16
N ALA A 862 -0.29 -17.83 40.87
CA ALA A 862 -1.65 -17.89 40.39
C ALA A 862 -2.22 -16.45 40.32
N PRO A 863 -3.01 -16.11 39.30
CA PRO A 863 -3.67 -14.79 39.23
C PRO A 863 -4.58 -14.59 40.45
N ASP A 864 -4.31 -13.56 41.25
CA ASP A 864 -5.18 -13.12 42.36
C ASP A 864 -5.74 -11.72 42.05
N PRO A 865 -7.07 -11.58 41.86
CA PRO A 865 -7.72 -10.28 41.67
C PRO A 865 -7.50 -9.27 42.80
N ALA A 866 -7.20 -9.72 44.02
CA ALA A 866 -7.01 -8.83 45.17
C ALA A 866 -5.67 -8.08 45.14
N GLU A 867 -4.66 -8.58 44.40
CA GLU A 867 -3.32 -7.97 44.32
C GLU A 867 -3.36 -6.56 43.73
N TYR A 868 -4.24 -6.30 42.75
CA TYR A 868 -4.41 -4.97 42.16
C TYR A 868 -4.87 -3.92 43.17
N GLN A 869 -5.57 -4.31 44.24
CA GLN A 869 -5.99 -3.38 45.29
C GLN A 869 -4.94 -3.23 46.42
N LYS A 870 -4.17 -4.29 46.69
CA LYS A 870 -3.18 -4.33 47.77
C LYS A 870 -1.85 -3.64 47.41
N ARG A 871 -1.43 -3.75 46.15
CA ARG A 871 -0.14 -3.19 45.70
C ARG A 871 -0.27 -1.72 45.36
N LEU A 872 0.42 -0.89 46.14
CA LEU A 872 0.30 0.58 46.09
C LEU A 872 1.57 1.29 45.60
N THR A 873 2.73 0.63 45.60
CA THR A 873 3.95 1.20 45.01
C THR A 873 3.85 1.12 43.48
N PRO A 874 4.37 2.11 42.73
CA PRO A 874 4.30 2.12 41.26
C PRO A 874 4.82 0.82 40.65
N HIS A 875 5.95 0.35 41.15
CA HIS A 875 6.62 -0.89 40.76
C HIS A 875 5.77 -2.14 40.99
N ALA A 876 5.37 -2.38 42.24
CA ALA A 876 4.64 -3.59 42.61
C ALA A 876 3.25 -3.62 41.97
N ARG A 877 2.63 -2.45 41.78
CA ARG A 877 1.35 -2.32 41.08
C ARG A 877 1.51 -2.53 39.58
N GLY A 878 2.54 -1.97 38.97
CA GLY A 878 2.86 -2.12 37.54
C GLY A 878 3.12 -3.57 37.16
N ALA A 879 3.79 -4.31 38.03
CA ALA A 879 3.97 -5.74 37.99
C ALA A 879 2.66 -6.55 37.72
N VAL A 880 1.51 -6.11 38.26
CA VAL A 880 0.21 -6.75 38.00
C VAL A 880 -0.19 -6.63 36.52
N LEU A 881 0.08 -5.47 35.91
CA LEU A 881 -0.20 -5.21 34.49
C LEU A 881 0.73 -6.00 33.57
N VAL A 882 2.04 -6.00 33.85
CA VAL A 882 3.02 -6.81 33.11
C VAL A 882 2.58 -8.26 33.08
N ALA A 883 2.21 -8.79 34.25
CA ALA A 883 1.79 -10.17 34.37
C ALA A 883 0.47 -10.45 33.63
N ALA A 884 -0.46 -9.48 33.53
CA ALA A 884 -1.66 -9.62 32.70
C ALA A 884 -1.32 -9.71 31.20
N VAL A 885 -0.44 -8.83 30.71
CA VAL A 885 0.00 -8.85 29.31
C VAL A 885 0.74 -10.15 28.99
N PHE A 886 1.56 -10.62 29.90
CA PHE A 886 2.26 -11.89 29.75
C PHE A 886 1.31 -13.09 29.75
N ASP A 887 0.30 -13.12 30.63
CA ASP A 887 -0.74 -14.15 30.61
C ASP A 887 -1.48 -14.20 29.25
N ALA A 888 -1.76 -13.04 28.65
CA ALA A 888 -2.35 -12.95 27.31
C ALA A 888 -1.41 -13.49 26.21
N PHE A 889 -0.11 -13.14 26.26
CA PHE A 889 0.89 -13.65 25.34
C PHE A 889 0.96 -15.19 25.37
N ILE A 890 0.97 -15.80 26.55
CA ILE A 890 0.99 -17.26 26.70
C ILE A 890 -0.28 -17.90 26.12
N ALA A 891 -1.45 -17.31 26.36
CA ALA A 891 -2.70 -17.81 25.80
C ALA A 891 -2.69 -17.78 24.26
N ILE A 892 -2.20 -16.68 23.68
CA ILE A 892 -2.04 -16.51 22.22
C ILE A 892 -1.05 -17.53 21.65
N TYR A 893 0.10 -17.71 22.30
CA TYR A 893 1.11 -18.67 21.88
C TYR A 893 0.56 -20.11 21.85
N LYS A 894 -0.16 -20.51 22.91
CA LYS A 894 -0.80 -21.82 22.99
C LYS A 894 -1.81 -22.04 21.86
N GLU A 895 -2.63 -21.04 21.57
CA GLU A 895 -3.60 -21.11 20.48
C GLU A 895 -2.91 -21.26 19.11
N ARG A 896 -1.84 -20.50 18.87
CA ARG A 896 -1.09 -20.52 17.60
C ARG A 896 -0.24 -21.77 17.37
N THR A 897 0.12 -22.46 18.43
CA THR A 897 0.96 -23.67 18.35
C THR A 897 0.17 -24.97 18.51
N ALA A 898 -1.13 -24.87 18.83
CA ALA A 898 -1.99 -26.03 19.04
C ALA A 898 -2.05 -26.97 17.81
N ASP A 899 -2.02 -26.42 16.60
CA ASP A 899 -1.97 -27.21 15.37
C ASP A 899 -0.62 -27.91 15.18
N LEU A 900 0.50 -27.22 15.40
CA LEU A 900 1.85 -27.79 15.33
C LEU A 900 2.03 -28.95 16.31
N LEU A 901 1.55 -28.77 17.55
CA LEU A 901 1.58 -29.81 18.56
C LEU A 901 0.69 -30.99 18.18
N ARG A 902 -0.52 -30.77 17.66
CA ARG A 902 -1.39 -31.85 17.15
C ARG A 902 -0.76 -32.60 15.99
N ILE A 903 -0.14 -31.91 15.04
CA ILE A 903 0.52 -32.52 13.88
C ILE A 903 1.67 -33.42 14.37
N TYR A 904 2.51 -32.93 15.27
CA TYR A 904 3.66 -33.68 15.77
C TYR A 904 3.27 -34.89 16.63
N THR A 905 2.20 -34.78 17.41
CA THR A 905 1.76 -35.79 18.38
C THR A 905 0.70 -36.76 17.85
N GLY A 906 0.39 -36.70 16.54
CA GLY A 906 -0.65 -37.53 15.93
C GLY A 906 -2.07 -37.23 16.44
N GLY A 907 -2.33 -35.98 16.87
CA GLY A 907 -3.63 -35.50 17.34
C GLY A 907 -3.87 -35.57 18.84
N THR A 908 -2.94 -36.14 19.62
CA THR A 908 -3.10 -36.26 21.08
C THR A 908 -2.83 -34.94 21.83
N GLY A 909 -2.04 -34.04 21.24
CA GLY A 909 -1.61 -32.79 21.87
C GLY A 909 -0.58 -32.97 23.00
N VAL A 910 -0.16 -34.20 23.29
CA VAL A 910 0.78 -34.53 24.37
C VAL A 910 2.12 -34.92 23.77
N LEU A 911 3.17 -34.19 24.12
CA LEU A 911 4.52 -34.46 23.63
C LEU A 911 5.07 -35.78 24.20
N THR A 912 5.80 -36.53 23.35
CA THR A 912 6.45 -37.78 23.75
C THR A 912 7.60 -37.52 24.72
N HIS A 913 7.97 -38.54 25.50
CA HIS A 913 9.11 -38.43 26.42
C HIS A 913 10.41 -38.36 25.61
N GLY A 914 11.19 -37.28 25.77
CA GLY A 914 12.45 -37.06 25.07
C GLY A 914 12.66 -35.61 24.66
N ALA A 915 13.72 -35.34 23.89
CA ALA A 915 13.92 -34.04 23.25
C ALA A 915 12.96 -33.87 22.06
N ILE A 916 12.42 -32.67 21.87
CA ILE A 916 11.61 -32.34 20.70
C ILE A 916 12.49 -32.24 19.45
N HIS A 917 11.93 -32.52 18.28
CA HIS A 917 12.68 -32.42 17.03
C HIS A 917 13.13 -30.97 16.77
N PRO A 918 14.37 -30.70 16.34
CA PRO A 918 14.87 -29.34 16.12
C PRO A 918 13.98 -28.48 15.21
N ASP A 919 13.40 -29.07 14.16
CA ASP A 919 12.47 -28.35 13.27
C ASP A 919 11.15 -27.97 13.96
N LEU A 920 10.67 -28.77 14.92
CA LEU A 920 9.51 -28.40 15.73
C LEU A 920 9.89 -27.24 16.66
N ALA A 921 11.04 -27.33 17.33
CA ALA A 921 11.54 -26.27 18.20
C ALA A 921 11.68 -24.94 17.47
N ARG A 922 12.24 -24.95 16.25
CA ARG A 922 12.36 -23.75 15.40
C ARG A 922 10.99 -23.19 15.01
N ARG A 923 10.04 -24.04 14.59
CA ARG A 923 8.69 -23.57 14.24
C ARG A 923 7.92 -23.01 15.43
N LEU A 924 8.07 -23.62 16.61
CA LEU A 924 7.51 -23.10 17.86
C LEU A 924 8.16 -21.76 18.22
N ALA A 925 9.47 -21.60 18.02
CA ALA A 925 10.17 -20.33 18.24
C ALA A 925 9.70 -19.23 17.27
N ASP A 926 9.52 -19.56 15.99
CA ASP A 926 8.99 -18.62 14.99
C ASP A 926 7.57 -18.13 15.36
N GLU A 927 6.70 -19.02 15.85
CA GLU A 927 5.37 -18.65 16.32
C GLU A 927 5.39 -17.84 17.62
N ALA A 928 6.33 -18.12 18.53
CA ALA A 928 6.56 -17.28 19.72
C ALA A 928 7.01 -15.87 19.33
N VAL A 929 7.97 -15.74 18.41
CA VAL A 929 8.45 -14.44 17.90
C VAL A 929 7.33 -13.65 17.23
N LYS A 930 6.51 -14.29 16.39
CA LYS A 930 5.34 -13.65 15.76
C LYS A 930 4.33 -13.16 16.80
N SER A 931 4.04 -13.99 17.80
CA SER A 931 3.12 -13.67 18.89
C SER A 931 3.63 -12.48 19.71
N ALA A 932 4.92 -12.49 20.08
CA ALA A 932 5.56 -11.43 20.85
C ALA A 932 5.59 -10.11 20.08
N LYS A 933 5.95 -10.13 18.79
CA LYS A 933 5.89 -8.94 17.92
C LYS A 933 4.49 -8.37 17.82
N HIS A 934 3.48 -9.22 17.67
CA HIS A 934 2.09 -8.76 17.59
C HIS A 934 1.63 -8.13 18.91
N VAL A 935 1.89 -8.79 20.05
CA VAL A 935 1.58 -8.26 21.40
C VAL A 935 2.29 -6.93 21.64
N LEU A 936 3.59 -6.85 21.36
CA LEU A 936 4.40 -5.63 21.45
C LEU A 936 3.78 -4.49 20.63
N ASN A 937 3.43 -4.77 19.36
CA ASN A 937 2.83 -3.78 18.48
C ASN A 937 1.44 -3.33 18.96
N ILE A 938 0.62 -4.21 19.56
CA ILE A 938 -0.66 -3.79 20.18
C ILE A 938 -0.38 -2.86 21.37
N CYS A 939 0.52 -3.25 22.26
CA CYS A 939 0.87 -2.48 23.46
C CYS A 939 1.36 -1.07 23.12
N ILE A 940 2.23 -0.93 22.12
CA ILE A 940 2.72 0.38 21.67
C ILE A 940 1.61 1.21 21.02
N ARG A 941 0.83 0.62 20.10
CA ARG A 941 -0.26 1.34 19.42
C ARG A 941 -1.34 1.85 20.37
N ALA A 942 -1.59 1.11 21.46
CA ALA A 942 -2.56 1.48 22.48
C ALA A 942 -2.28 2.86 23.10
N LEU A 943 -1.03 3.32 23.13
CA LEU A 943 -0.68 4.66 23.66
C LEU A 943 -1.44 5.80 22.96
N ASP A 944 -1.78 5.65 21.67
CA ASP A 944 -2.55 6.67 20.93
C ASP A 944 -4.06 6.66 21.26
N TYR A 945 -4.52 5.62 21.96
CA TYR A 945 -5.91 5.43 22.38
C TYR A 945 -6.08 5.56 23.91
N LEU A 946 -5.19 6.32 24.55
CA LEU A 946 -5.28 6.64 25.98
C LEU A 946 -5.82 8.06 26.20
N PRO A 947 -6.46 8.29 27.35
CA PRO A 947 -6.73 9.65 27.80
C PRO A 947 -5.41 10.39 28.01
N PRO A 948 -5.37 11.72 27.81
CA PRO A 948 -4.13 12.48 27.87
C PRO A 948 -3.60 12.69 29.30
N VAL A 949 -4.41 12.38 30.32
CA VAL A 949 -4.12 12.52 31.75
C VAL A 949 -4.88 11.47 32.56
N ASP A 950 -4.46 11.21 33.80
CA ASP A 950 -5.21 10.41 34.79
C ASP A 950 -5.62 9.01 34.26
N VAL A 951 -4.72 8.36 33.53
CA VAL A 951 -4.92 7.03 32.94
C VAL A 951 -5.03 5.94 34.00
N THR A 952 -5.82 4.90 33.71
CA THR A 952 -6.00 3.71 34.55
C THR A 952 -5.69 2.43 33.78
N PHE A 953 -5.39 1.33 34.46
CA PHE A 953 -5.11 0.05 33.79
C PHE A 953 -6.30 -0.48 32.99
N PHE A 954 -7.52 -0.21 33.44
CA PHE A 954 -8.72 -0.57 32.69
C PHE A 954 -8.86 0.23 31.38
N GLU A 955 -8.48 1.51 31.39
CA GLU A 955 -8.46 2.31 30.16
C GLU A 955 -7.35 1.87 29.21
N TYR A 956 -6.23 1.39 29.75
CA TYR A 956 -5.20 0.73 28.95
C TYR A 956 -5.74 -0.54 28.26
N LEU A 957 -6.53 -1.38 28.95
CA LEU A 957 -7.23 -2.50 28.31
C LEU A 957 -8.12 -2.06 27.14
N ARG A 958 -8.95 -1.02 27.36
CA ARG A 958 -9.80 -0.48 26.28
C ARG A 958 -8.98 0.02 25.10
N ALA A 959 -7.84 0.65 25.37
CA ALA A 959 -6.91 1.12 24.36
C ALA A 959 -6.28 -0.03 23.56
N LEU A 960 -5.86 -1.12 24.22
CA LEU A 960 -5.32 -2.33 23.57
C LEU A 960 -6.34 -2.92 22.59
N ILE A 961 -7.59 -3.11 23.03
CA ILE A 961 -8.66 -3.69 22.20
C ILE A 961 -9.00 -2.77 21.02
N THR A 962 -9.07 -1.45 21.25
CA THR A 962 -9.39 -0.47 20.20
C THR A 962 -8.27 -0.39 19.15
N ALA A 963 -7.01 -0.38 19.60
CA ALA A 963 -5.84 -0.28 18.73
C ALA A 963 -5.65 -1.50 17.82
N ASP A 964 -5.93 -2.70 18.32
CA ASP A 964 -5.86 -3.92 17.53
C ASP A 964 -6.99 -3.98 16.49
N PHE A 965 -8.23 -3.71 16.90
CA PHE A 965 -9.41 -3.75 16.02
C PHE A 965 -9.29 -2.80 14.82
N ASP A 966 -8.72 -1.61 15.02
CA ASP A 966 -8.59 -0.61 13.98
C ASP A 966 -7.68 -1.02 12.81
N LEU A 967 -6.65 -1.84 13.10
CA LEU A 967 -5.67 -2.26 12.11
C LEU A 967 -5.89 -3.71 11.66
N VAL A 968 -6.37 -4.57 12.54
CA VAL A 968 -6.60 -6.00 12.33
C VAL A 968 -8.06 -6.31 12.67
N ALA A 969 -8.93 -6.18 11.66
CA ALA A 969 -10.37 -6.42 11.86
C ALA A 969 -10.68 -7.90 12.11
N ASP A 970 -9.97 -8.81 11.42
CA ASP A 970 -10.11 -10.26 11.57
C ASP A 970 -9.18 -10.81 12.67
N ASP A 971 -9.75 -11.15 13.82
CA ASP A 971 -9.03 -11.71 14.97
C ASP A 971 -9.19 -13.24 15.02
N ARG A 972 -8.61 -13.91 14.02
CA ARG A 972 -8.69 -15.38 13.84
C ARG A 972 -8.24 -16.17 15.07
N HIS A 973 -7.31 -15.64 15.86
CA HIS A 973 -6.72 -16.32 17.03
C HIS A 973 -7.21 -15.75 18.37
N ASN A 974 -8.24 -14.90 18.36
CA ASN A 974 -8.86 -14.35 19.56
C ASN A 974 -7.89 -13.59 20.50
N TYR A 975 -6.94 -12.85 19.94
CA TYR A 975 -6.01 -11.98 20.69
C TYR A 975 -6.76 -11.06 21.65
N ARG A 976 -7.84 -10.44 21.19
CA ARG A 976 -8.64 -9.51 21.99
C ARG A 976 -9.28 -10.21 23.19
N VAL A 977 -9.76 -11.44 23.01
CA VAL A 977 -10.33 -12.24 24.10
C VAL A 977 -9.25 -12.63 25.11
N ALA A 978 -8.05 -12.99 24.65
CA ALA A 978 -6.93 -13.33 25.53
C ALA A 978 -6.54 -12.16 26.46
N PHE A 979 -6.47 -10.93 25.94
CA PHE A 979 -6.25 -9.74 26.77
C PHE A 979 -7.37 -9.50 27.79
N VAL A 980 -8.62 -9.57 27.35
CA VAL A 980 -9.79 -9.40 28.24
C VAL A 980 -9.78 -10.43 29.37
N GLU A 981 -9.51 -11.68 29.05
CA GLU A 981 -9.47 -12.76 30.03
C GLU A 981 -8.33 -12.57 31.04
N ALA A 982 -7.13 -12.23 30.57
CA ALA A 982 -5.96 -12.04 31.42
C ALA A 982 -6.14 -10.87 32.40
N PHE A 983 -6.64 -9.73 31.91
CA PHE A 983 -6.89 -8.55 32.74
C PHE A 983 -7.98 -8.82 33.78
N ARG A 984 -9.06 -9.53 33.39
CA ARG A 984 -10.12 -9.95 34.30
C ARG A 984 -9.60 -10.86 35.42
N ARG A 985 -8.74 -11.83 35.10
CA ARG A 985 -8.14 -12.76 36.09
C ARG A 985 -7.28 -12.05 37.14
N ARG A 986 -6.78 -10.85 36.84
CA ARG A 986 -5.94 -10.02 37.75
C ARG A 986 -6.68 -8.86 38.40
N GLY A 987 -8.00 -8.82 38.31
CA GLY A 987 -8.80 -7.80 39.01
C GLY A 987 -8.87 -6.45 38.29
N ILE A 988 -8.44 -6.38 37.03
CA ILE A 988 -8.44 -5.12 36.25
C ILE A 988 -9.78 -4.99 35.52
N TYR A 989 -10.70 -4.23 36.11
CA TYR A 989 -12.03 -3.93 35.60
C TYR A 989 -12.39 -2.45 35.81
N PRO A 990 -13.53 -1.95 35.26
CA PRO A 990 -13.95 -0.56 35.42
C PRO A 990 -13.87 -0.07 36.87
N VAL A 991 -13.25 1.09 37.06
CA VAL A 991 -13.16 1.73 38.37
C VAL A 991 -14.57 2.13 38.83
N ASN A 992 -14.87 1.97 40.13
CA ASN A 992 -16.17 2.25 40.76
C ASN A 992 -17.33 1.30 40.39
N ILE A 993 -17.07 0.00 40.26
CA ILE A 993 -18.16 -0.99 40.07
C ILE A 993 -19.20 -0.94 41.21
N ASP A 994 -18.75 -0.56 42.42
CA ASP A 994 -19.56 -0.45 43.64
C ASP A 994 -20.31 0.90 43.74
N ALA A 995 -19.94 1.90 42.94
CA ALA A 995 -20.57 3.22 42.87
C ALA A 995 -20.67 3.72 41.42
N PRO A 996 -21.48 3.04 40.58
CA PRO A 996 -21.49 3.25 39.14
C PRO A 996 -22.12 4.59 38.74
N THR A 997 -21.44 5.33 37.87
CA THR A 997 -21.95 6.51 37.16
C THR A 997 -22.55 6.11 35.80
N SER A 998 -23.16 7.06 35.08
CA SER A 998 -23.69 6.85 33.71
C SER A 998 -22.66 6.28 32.73
N ASP A 999 -21.37 6.57 32.95
CA ASP A 999 -20.27 6.22 32.04
C ASP A 999 -19.53 4.94 32.48
N THR A 1000 -19.99 4.30 33.56
CA THR A 1000 -19.37 3.08 34.09
C THR A 1000 -19.79 1.87 33.25
N LEU A 1001 -18.87 1.37 32.42
CA LEU A 1001 -19.07 0.14 31.67
C LEU A 1001 -19.34 -1.03 32.62
N ARG A 1002 -20.37 -1.83 32.32
CA ARG A 1002 -20.75 -3.01 33.12
C ARG A 1002 -20.43 -4.33 32.43
N THR A 1003 -19.75 -4.29 31.30
CA THR A 1003 -19.43 -5.47 30.50
C THR A 1003 -17.97 -5.41 30.05
N LEU A 1004 -17.37 -6.59 29.93
CA LEU A 1004 -16.03 -6.79 29.36
C LEU A 1004 -16.12 -7.40 27.95
N ALA A 1005 -17.26 -7.31 27.27
CA ALA A 1005 -17.38 -7.77 25.90
C ALA A 1005 -16.50 -6.92 24.97
N VAL A 1006 -15.79 -7.57 24.05
CA VAL A 1006 -14.81 -6.94 23.16
C VAL A 1006 -15.40 -5.73 22.43
N ASP A 1007 -16.63 -5.83 21.93
CA ASP A 1007 -17.29 -4.73 21.19
C ASP A 1007 -17.60 -3.52 22.09
N THR A 1008 -17.95 -3.75 23.36
CA THR A 1008 -18.28 -2.68 24.32
C THR A 1008 -17.06 -2.00 24.93
N LEU A 1009 -15.90 -2.67 24.91
CA LEU A 1009 -14.66 -2.11 25.44
C LEU A 1009 -14.04 -1.06 24.51
N ARG A 1010 -14.42 -1.09 23.22
CA ARG A 1010 -13.96 -0.12 22.24
C ARG A 1010 -14.35 1.30 22.66
N TRP A 1011 -13.49 2.26 22.35
CA TRP A 1011 -13.88 3.66 22.45
C TRP A 1011 -14.97 3.97 21.43
N GLU A 1012 -15.79 4.98 21.72
CA GLU A 1012 -16.86 5.43 20.83
C GLU A 1012 -16.53 6.81 20.25
N GLY A 1013 -17.01 7.05 19.02
CA GLY A 1013 -16.95 8.34 18.35
C GLY A 1013 -18.17 9.21 18.67
N PHE A 1014 -18.43 10.20 17.82
CA PHE A 1014 -19.63 11.03 17.94
C PHE A 1014 -20.82 10.42 17.17
N GLU A 1015 -21.98 10.26 17.83
CA GLU A 1015 -23.26 10.01 17.15
C GLU A 1015 -23.83 11.35 16.65
N TRP A 1016 -23.44 11.78 15.45
CA TRP A 1016 -23.92 13.03 14.84
C TRP A 1016 -25.44 13.08 14.58
N SER A 1017 -26.14 11.95 14.73
CA SER A 1017 -27.58 11.79 14.45
C SER A 1017 -28.50 12.21 15.61
N LYS A 1018 -27.99 12.32 16.85
CA LYS A 1018 -28.78 12.69 18.03
C LYS A 1018 -28.37 14.06 18.58
N GLY A 1019 -28.96 15.12 18.01
CA GLY A 1019 -29.00 16.43 18.66
C GLY A 1019 -28.55 17.60 17.76
N GLY A 1020 -29.52 18.33 17.20
CA GLY A 1020 -29.51 19.79 17.02
C GLY A 1020 -28.33 20.56 16.39
N ALA A 1021 -27.31 19.92 15.80
CA ALA A 1021 -26.04 20.59 15.47
C ALA A 1021 -25.61 20.49 13.99
N GLN A 1022 -26.52 20.79 13.04
CA GLN A 1022 -26.14 20.95 11.62
C GLN A 1022 -25.11 22.09 11.40
N ASN A 1023 -25.11 23.14 12.24
CA ASN A 1023 -24.16 24.25 12.13
C ASN A 1023 -22.75 23.93 12.67
N SER A 1024 -22.63 23.06 13.67
CA SER A 1024 -21.33 22.65 14.24
C SER A 1024 -20.57 21.69 13.31
N MET A 1025 -21.30 20.92 12.49
CA MET A 1025 -20.72 19.99 11.51
C MET A 1025 -19.85 20.72 10.48
N LYS A 1026 -20.26 21.90 9.99
CA LYS A 1026 -19.48 22.69 9.02
C LYS A 1026 -18.15 23.22 9.57
N GLN A 1027 -18.14 23.65 10.84
CA GLN A 1027 -16.91 24.09 11.50
C GLN A 1027 -15.96 22.91 11.76
N TYR A 1028 -16.53 21.74 12.06
CA TYR A 1028 -15.78 20.52 12.29
C TYR A 1028 -15.15 19.97 11.00
N GLU A 1029 -15.90 19.96 9.89
CA GLU A 1029 -15.37 19.66 8.56
C GLU A 1029 -14.21 20.58 8.17
N PHE A 1030 -14.27 21.87 8.53
CA PHE A 1030 -13.19 22.81 8.26
C PHE A 1030 -11.91 22.45 9.04
N ILE A 1031 -12.05 22.06 10.32
CA ILE A 1031 -10.92 21.58 11.13
C ILE A 1031 -10.35 20.29 10.54
N ILE A 1032 -11.19 19.29 10.20
CA ILE A 1032 -10.70 18.03 9.58
C ILE A 1032 -10.01 18.30 8.25
N LYS A 1033 -10.55 19.19 7.40
CA LYS A 1033 -9.90 19.60 6.15
C LYS A 1033 -8.54 20.25 6.41
N GLY A 1034 -8.43 21.08 7.44
CA GLY A 1034 -7.15 21.65 7.89
C GLY A 1034 -6.16 20.59 8.37
N LEU A 1035 -6.63 19.63 9.17
CA LEU A 1035 -5.84 18.50 9.66
C LEU A 1035 -5.38 17.59 8.51
N LYS A 1036 -6.23 17.33 7.50
CA LYS A 1036 -5.87 16.57 6.31
C LYS A 1036 -4.77 17.26 5.51
N ARG A 1037 -4.88 18.57 5.27
CA ARG A 1037 -3.81 19.35 4.61
C ARG A 1037 -2.49 19.28 5.38
N PHE A 1038 -2.55 19.29 6.71
CA PHE A 1038 -1.38 19.09 7.55
C PHE A 1038 -0.78 17.69 7.38
N ALA A 1039 -1.59 16.62 7.41
CA ALA A 1039 -1.13 15.26 7.15
C ALA A 1039 -0.47 15.12 5.78
N ASP A 1040 -1.10 15.64 4.72
CA ASP A 1040 -0.57 15.60 3.35
C ASP A 1040 0.78 16.35 3.25
N ALA A 1041 0.90 17.48 3.93
CA ALA A 1041 2.15 18.24 4.00
C ALA A 1041 3.26 17.51 4.79
N CYS A 1042 2.89 16.65 5.75
CA CYS A 1042 3.81 15.85 6.55
C CYS A 1042 4.28 14.57 5.83
N LEU A 1043 3.53 14.02 4.89
CA LEU A 1043 3.90 12.82 4.11
C LEU A 1043 5.25 12.96 3.39
N TYR A 1044 5.57 14.16 2.92
CA TYR A 1044 6.80 14.44 2.16
C TYR A 1044 7.95 14.95 3.03
N VAL A 1045 7.75 15.10 4.34
CA VAL A 1045 8.78 15.61 5.26
C VAL A 1045 9.72 14.47 5.62
N ARG A 1046 10.95 14.53 5.09
CA ARG A 1046 11.99 13.53 5.36
C ARG A 1046 12.81 13.81 6.62
N ASN A 1047 12.61 14.95 7.29
CA ASN A 1047 13.46 15.41 8.40
C ASN A 1047 12.65 15.64 9.69
N ARG A 1048 13.06 15.02 10.81
CA ARG A 1048 12.42 15.15 12.13
C ARG A 1048 12.33 16.60 12.64
N ARG A 1049 13.34 17.43 12.39
CA ARG A 1049 13.34 18.84 12.81
C ARG A 1049 12.28 19.65 12.07
N GLU A 1050 12.11 19.40 10.78
CA GLU A 1050 11.07 20.05 9.99
C GLU A 1050 9.68 19.56 10.40
N LEU A 1051 9.53 18.24 10.64
CA LEU A 1051 8.31 17.63 11.14
C LEU A 1051 7.88 18.27 12.47
N PHE A 1052 8.81 18.43 13.41
CA PHE A 1052 8.56 19.10 14.69
C PHE A 1052 8.08 20.54 14.51
N LYS A 1053 8.77 21.34 13.68
CA LYS A 1053 8.40 22.74 13.44
C LYS A 1053 7.01 22.90 12.83
N LYS A 1054 6.68 22.05 11.83
CA LYS A 1054 5.35 22.05 11.20
C LYS A 1054 4.27 21.64 12.19
N THR A 1055 4.53 20.59 12.99
CA THR A 1055 3.61 20.11 14.02
C THR A 1055 3.35 21.19 15.08
N TYR A 1056 4.39 21.86 15.57
CA TYR A 1056 4.28 22.95 16.54
C TYR A 1056 3.44 24.12 16.00
N HIS A 1057 3.72 24.59 14.77
CA HIS A 1057 2.90 25.64 14.15
C HIS A 1057 1.44 25.22 14.01
N GLN A 1058 1.19 23.99 13.59
CA GLN A 1058 -0.17 23.49 13.41
C GLN A 1058 -0.92 23.37 14.74
N ARG A 1059 -0.25 23.04 15.85
CA ARG A 1059 -0.87 23.05 17.20
C ARG A 1059 -1.41 24.44 17.56
N ILE A 1060 -0.66 25.50 17.26
CA ILE A 1060 -1.09 26.88 17.51
C ILE A 1060 -2.31 27.23 16.64
N VAL A 1061 -2.26 26.90 15.34
CA VAL A 1061 -3.38 27.13 14.41
C VAL A 1061 -4.63 26.39 14.87
N LEU A 1062 -4.49 25.12 15.24
CA LEU A 1062 -5.60 24.29 15.71
C LEU A 1062 -6.17 24.83 17.03
N ARG A 1063 -5.33 25.27 17.96
CA ARG A 1063 -5.75 25.88 19.22
C ARG A 1063 -6.61 27.12 18.98
N ASP A 1064 -6.17 28.00 18.07
CA ASP A 1064 -6.90 29.23 17.75
C ASP A 1064 -8.23 28.94 17.03
N GLN A 1065 -8.28 27.90 16.20
CA GLN A 1065 -9.52 27.42 15.58
C GLN A 1065 -10.49 26.85 16.62
N LEU A 1066 -10.02 25.95 17.49
CA LEU A 1066 -10.83 25.34 18.55
C LEU A 1066 -11.35 26.39 19.54
N LYS A 1067 -10.55 27.41 19.86
CA LYS A 1067 -10.99 28.52 20.73
C LYS A 1067 -12.19 29.26 20.16
N LYS A 1068 -12.23 29.49 18.84
CA LYS A 1068 -13.38 30.11 18.15
C LYS A 1068 -14.60 29.18 18.18
N VAL A 1069 -14.39 27.88 17.98
CA VAL A 1069 -15.46 26.88 18.03
C VAL A 1069 -16.06 26.77 19.43
N PHE A 1070 -15.24 26.69 20.48
CA PHE A 1070 -15.73 26.62 21.87
C PHE A 1070 -16.46 27.89 22.31
N ALA A 1071 -16.07 29.06 21.80
CA ALA A 1071 -16.80 30.31 22.03
C ALA A 1071 -18.17 30.33 21.32
N ALA A 1072 -18.28 29.73 20.13
CA ALA A 1072 -19.52 29.65 19.36
C ALA A 1072 -20.48 28.54 19.86
N ALA A 1073 -19.93 27.43 20.34
CA ALA A 1073 -20.67 26.27 20.85
C ALA A 1073 -20.08 25.73 22.16
N PRO A 1074 -20.37 26.38 23.31
CA PRO A 1074 -19.82 25.97 24.62
C PRO A 1074 -20.19 24.53 25.03
N SER A 1075 -21.35 24.02 24.59
CA SER A 1075 -21.78 22.63 24.86
C SER A 1075 -20.81 21.59 24.27
N PHE A 1076 -20.16 21.91 23.14
CA PHE A 1076 -19.21 21.02 22.49
C PHE A 1076 -17.91 20.88 23.30
N ALA A 1077 -17.44 21.95 23.96
CA ALA A 1077 -16.33 21.85 24.90
C ALA A 1077 -16.70 20.91 26.06
N GLY A 1078 -17.93 21.01 26.57
CA GLY A 1078 -18.47 20.09 27.58
C GLY A 1078 -18.50 18.63 27.13
N GLU A 1079 -18.85 18.36 25.87
CA GLU A 1079 -18.79 17.02 25.27
C GLU A 1079 -17.36 16.45 25.15
N LEU A 1080 -16.35 17.30 25.12
CA LEU A 1080 -14.93 16.92 25.20
C LEU A 1080 -14.43 16.83 26.65
N GLY A 1081 -15.31 17.01 27.64
CA GLY A 1081 -14.92 17.04 29.05
C GLY A 1081 -14.10 18.28 29.45
N LEU A 1082 -14.16 19.34 28.66
CA LEU A 1082 -13.48 20.62 28.90
C LEU A 1082 -14.49 21.68 29.40
N ASP A 1083 -14.00 22.61 30.21
CA ASP A 1083 -14.73 23.80 30.60
C ASP A 1083 -14.43 24.94 29.60
N PRO A 1084 -15.42 25.43 28.83
CA PRO A 1084 -15.22 26.48 27.84
C PRO A 1084 -14.82 27.83 28.46
N ALA A 1085 -15.06 28.05 29.75
CA ALA A 1085 -14.69 29.28 30.45
C ALA A 1085 -13.21 29.32 30.88
N GLN A 1086 -12.53 28.17 30.86
CA GLN A 1086 -11.14 28.03 31.27
C GLN A 1086 -10.20 27.90 30.06
N LYS A 1087 -8.92 28.24 30.25
CA LYS A 1087 -7.90 28.05 29.19
C LYS A 1087 -7.68 26.56 28.95
N PHE A 1088 -7.44 26.17 27.70
CA PHE A 1088 -7.03 24.82 27.33
C PHE A 1088 -5.80 24.89 26.41
N ASP A 1089 -5.07 23.79 26.32
CA ASP A 1089 -3.94 23.64 25.43
C ASP A 1089 -4.13 22.45 24.48
N VAL A 1090 -3.58 22.59 23.26
CA VAL A 1090 -3.42 21.47 22.33
C VAL A 1090 -2.06 20.86 22.66
N HIS A 1091 -2.06 19.92 23.61
CA HIS A 1091 -0.83 19.32 24.13
C HIS A 1091 -0.10 18.52 23.06
N GLU A 1092 -0.84 17.79 22.22
CA GLU A 1092 -0.27 16.93 21.19
C GLU A 1092 -1.05 16.99 19.89
N LEU A 1093 -0.31 16.91 18.79
CA LEU A 1093 -0.84 16.73 17.44
C LEU A 1093 0.11 15.80 16.70
N ARG A 1094 -0.36 14.63 16.28
CA ARG A 1094 0.49 13.62 15.62
C ARG A 1094 -0.19 13.06 14.40
N HIS A 1095 0.57 12.95 13.32
CA HIS A 1095 0.19 12.17 12.15
C HIS A 1095 0.72 10.74 12.29
N ALA A 1096 -0.12 9.75 12.03
CA ALA A 1096 0.23 8.34 12.04
C ALA A 1096 -0.16 7.70 10.70
N MET A 1097 0.78 6.99 10.08
CA MET A 1097 0.57 6.23 8.86
C MET A 1097 0.85 4.75 9.13
N ARG A 1098 -0.18 4.02 9.57
CA ARG A 1098 -0.05 2.61 9.91
C ARG A 1098 -0.37 1.73 8.70
N VAL A 1099 0.28 0.57 8.61
CA VAL A 1099 0.05 -0.40 7.54
C VAL A 1099 -0.53 -1.67 8.16
N GLY A 1100 -1.71 -2.09 7.69
CA GLY A 1100 -2.34 -3.33 8.11
C GLY A 1100 -1.63 -4.58 7.56
N PRO A 1101 -1.91 -5.78 8.10
CA PRO A 1101 -1.36 -7.03 7.58
C PRO A 1101 -1.73 -7.31 6.11
N ASP A 1102 -2.81 -6.70 5.62
CA ASP A 1102 -3.30 -6.74 4.24
C ASP A 1102 -2.60 -5.71 3.32
N GLY A 1103 -1.65 -4.93 3.85
CA GLY A 1103 -0.96 -3.86 3.13
C GLY A 1103 -1.76 -2.55 3.05
N LYS A 1104 -2.94 -2.47 3.66
CA LYS A 1104 -3.78 -1.27 3.64
C LYS A 1104 -3.22 -0.20 4.57
N GLN A 1105 -3.11 1.03 4.06
CA GLN A 1105 -2.69 2.17 4.87
C GLN A 1105 -3.86 2.77 5.64
N VAL A 1106 -3.64 3.08 6.92
CA VAL A 1106 -4.61 3.69 7.83
C VAL A 1106 -4.06 5.05 8.29
N PRO A 1107 -4.33 6.14 7.53
CA PRO A 1107 -3.90 7.49 7.89
C PRO A 1107 -4.77 8.05 9.04
N GLN A 1108 -4.13 8.38 10.15
CA GLN A 1108 -4.79 8.92 11.34
C GLN A 1108 -4.09 10.19 11.85
N ILE A 1109 -4.89 11.07 12.47
CA ILE A 1109 -4.37 12.16 13.28
C ILE A 1109 -4.83 11.98 14.72
N ILE A 1110 -3.88 12.07 15.65
CA ILE A 1110 -4.10 12.03 17.08
C ILE A 1110 -3.97 13.46 17.60
N VAL A 1111 -5.01 13.97 18.26
CA VAL A 1111 -5.03 15.28 18.90
C VAL A 1111 -5.28 15.11 20.39
N ALA A 1112 -4.37 15.57 21.23
CA ALA A 1112 -4.56 15.60 22.68
C ALA A 1112 -4.79 17.02 23.17
N LEU A 1113 -5.93 17.24 23.81
CA LEU A 1113 -6.32 18.49 24.46
C LEU A 1113 -6.21 18.33 25.97
N THR A 1114 -5.63 19.32 26.65
CA THR A 1114 -5.50 19.30 28.11
C THR A 1114 -5.97 20.62 28.72
N GLN A 1115 -6.51 20.53 29.92
CA GLN A 1115 -6.94 21.67 30.73
C GLN A 1115 -6.63 21.39 32.20
N SER A 1116 -6.22 22.42 32.93
CA SER A 1116 -5.82 22.30 34.33
C SER A 1116 -6.49 23.36 35.19
N ARG A 1117 -6.89 23.00 36.41
CA ARG A 1117 -7.45 23.90 37.42
C ARG A 1117 -6.76 23.66 38.76
N THR A 1118 -6.30 24.72 39.41
CA THR A 1118 -5.73 24.63 40.76
C THR A 1118 -6.83 24.46 41.79
N ILE A 1119 -6.69 23.45 42.65
CA ILE A 1119 -7.57 23.22 43.81
C ILE A 1119 -6.86 23.74 45.05
N MET A 1120 -7.47 24.76 45.67
CA MET A 1120 -6.93 25.42 46.87
C MET A 1120 -6.90 24.45 48.07
N GLN A 1121 -5.92 24.66 48.94
CA GLN A 1121 -5.72 23.87 50.16
C GLN A 1121 -7.00 23.80 51.01
N ASP A 1122 -7.38 22.59 51.41
CA ASP A 1122 -8.47 22.37 52.37
C ASP A 1122 -7.87 22.10 53.76
N ARG A 1123 -8.01 23.10 54.65
CA ARG A 1123 -7.48 23.03 56.03
C ARG A 1123 -8.22 22.03 56.92
N GLU A 1124 -9.46 21.66 56.59
CA GLU A 1124 -10.24 20.69 57.37
C GLU A 1124 -9.85 19.24 57.06
N ASN A 1125 -9.41 18.94 55.82
CA ASN A 1125 -9.12 17.58 55.36
C ASN A 1125 -7.60 17.27 55.17
N SER A 1126 -6.72 18.20 55.53
CA SER A 1126 -5.25 18.08 55.39
C SER A 1126 -4.75 17.80 53.97
N THR A 1127 -5.51 18.17 52.92
CA THR A 1127 -5.09 18.00 51.52
C THR A 1127 -4.30 19.24 51.06
N PRO A 1128 -3.07 19.08 50.54
CA PRO A 1128 -2.28 20.20 50.03
C PRO A 1128 -2.88 20.80 48.75
N GLU A 1129 -2.41 21.99 48.35
CA GLU A 1129 -2.76 22.58 47.05
C GLU A 1129 -2.26 21.68 45.92
N TYR A 1130 -3.10 21.39 44.93
CA TYR A 1130 -2.72 20.57 43.78
C TYR A 1130 -3.38 21.00 42.47
N LEU A 1131 -2.76 20.63 41.37
CA LEU A 1131 -3.27 20.88 40.02
C LEU A 1131 -4.18 19.72 39.59
N PHE A 1132 -5.46 20.00 39.34
CA PHE A 1132 -6.40 19.02 38.80
C PHE A 1132 -6.50 19.13 37.28
N THR A 1133 -6.31 18.02 36.58
CA THR A 1133 -6.21 17.96 35.12
C THR A 1133 -7.32 17.14 34.47
N GLY A 1134 -7.81 17.68 33.36
CA GLY A 1134 -8.75 17.05 32.45
C GLY A 1134 -8.29 17.22 31.02
N GLY A 1135 -8.97 16.55 30.09
CA GLY A 1135 -8.55 16.58 28.70
C GLY A 1135 -9.29 15.59 27.82
N ALA A 1136 -9.01 15.64 26.52
CA ALA A 1136 -9.53 14.70 25.54
C ALA A 1136 -8.48 14.34 24.49
N THR A 1137 -8.37 13.06 24.20
CA THR A 1137 -7.67 12.52 23.02
C THR A 1137 -8.70 12.25 21.94
N LEU A 1138 -8.48 12.81 20.75
CA LEU A 1138 -9.28 12.60 19.56
C LEU A 1138 -8.47 11.80 18.55
N VAL A 1139 -9.03 10.70 18.09
CA VAL A 1139 -8.47 9.91 16.98
C VAL A 1139 -9.30 10.18 15.74
N VAL A 1140 -8.71 10.93 14.82
CA VAL A 1140 -9.32 11.34 13.55
C VAL A 1140 -8.85 10.38 12.46
N ASP A 1141 -9.78 9.69 11.82
CA ASP A 1141 -9.50 8.90 10.63
C ASP A 1141 -9.50 9.86 9.43
N LEU A 1142 -8.46 9.81 8.59
CA LEU A 1142 -8.37 10.67 7.41
C LEU A 1142 -8.87 9.96 6.15
N SER A 1143 -9.05 8.64 6.20
CA SER A 1143 -9.62 7.84 5.10
C SER A 1143 -11.10 8.14 4.93
N VAL A 1144 -11.78 8.25 6.07
CA VAL A 1144 -13.17 8.70 6.22
C VAL A 1144 -13.08 9.90 7.15
N PRO A 1145 -13.34 11.15 6.69
CA PRO A 1145 -13.05 12.38 7.45
C PRO A 1145 -13.97 12.52 8.68
N VAL A 1146 -13.73 11.72 9.71
CA VAL A 1146 -14.56 11.60 10.92
C VAL A 1146 -13.66 11.46 12.15
N VAL A 1147 -14.13 11.97 13.28
CA VAL A 1147 -13.56 11.56 14.58
C VAL A 1147 -14.06 10.18 14.90
N ARG A 1148 -13.15 9.22 14.77
CA ARG A 1148 -13.49 7.82 15.01
C ARG A 1148 -13.65 7.54 16.49
N TYR A 1149 -12.81 8.15 17.33
CA TYR A 1149 -12.85 7.98 18.78
C TYR A 1149 -12.66 9.29 19.55
N ARG A 1150 -13.45 9.44 20.61
CA ARG A 1150 -13.32 10.50 21.61
C ARG A 1150 -13.03 9.86 22.98
N ILE A 1151 -11.87 10.18 23.54
CA ILE A 1151 -11.39 9.59 24.79
C ILE A 1151 -11.11 10.74 25.76
N PHE A 1152 -11.93 10.91 26.80
CA PHE A 1152 -11.88 12.13 27.61
C PHE A 1152 -11.91 11.88 29.12
N LYS A 1153 -11.40 12.88 29.85
CA LYS A 1153 -11.36 12.98 31.29
C LYS A 1153 -11.96 14.33 31.68
N ASN A 1154 -13.21 14.30 32.14
CA ASN A 1154 -13.96 15.52 32.43
C ASN A 1154 -13.34 16.32 33.59
N ILE A 1155 -13.01 17.59 33.34
CA ILE A 1155 -12.45 18.54 34.32
C ILE A 1155 -13.41 18.90 35.46
N ASN A 1156 -14.71 18.70 35.26
CA ASN A 1156 -15.76 18.99 36.23
C ASN A 1156 -16.26 17.73 36.98
N SER A 1157 -15.56 16.60 36.86
CA SER A 1157 -15.94 15.36 37.54
C SER A 1157 -15.60 15.41 39.04
N ASN A 1158 -16.63 15.58 39.87
CA ASN A 1158 -16.50 15.56 41.32
C ASN A 1158 -15.90 14.24 41.84
N SER A 1159 -16.33 13.09 41.29
CA SER A 1159 -15.81 11.78 41.70
C SER A 1159 -14.31 11.63 41.42
N ARG A 1160 -13.83 12.14 40.27
CA ARG A 1160 -12.38 12.12 39.97
C ARG A 1160 -11.62 13.03 40.90
N GLN A 1161 -12.12 14.25 41.12
CA GLN A 1161 -11.49 15.21 42.03
C GLN A 1161 -11.36 14.63 43.45
N THR A 1162 -12.39 13.96 43.97
CA THR A 1162 -12.31 13.30 45.29
C THR A 1162 -11.27 12.17 45.32
N ARG A 1163 -11.18 11.35 44.27
CA ARG A 1163 -10.16 10.28 44.21
C ARG A 1163 -8.74 10.83 44.14
N THR A 1164 -8.51 11.86 43.33
CA THR A 1164 -7.20 12.53 43.25
C THR A 1164 -6.84 13.19 44.58
N ALA A 1165 -7.79 13.85 45.25
CA ALA A 1165 -7.57 14.43 46.58
C ALA A 1165 -7.19 13.36 47.62
N ASN A 1166 -7.91 12.23 47.64
CA ASN A 1166 -7.60 11.12 48.55
C ASN A 1166 -6.20 10.55 48.30
N PHE A 1167 -5.86 10.32 47.02
CA PHE A 1167 -4.54 9.80 46.64
C PHE A 1167 -3.42 10.75 47.05
N ILE A 1168 -3.54 12.05 46.76
CA ILE A 1168 -2.53 13.05 47.14
C ILE A 1168 -2.39 13.12 48.65
N ARG A 1169 -3.50 13.10 49.40
CA ARG A 1169 -3.49 13.08 50.87
C ARG A 1169 -2.77 11.85 51.41
N GLU A 1170 -3.07 10.66 50.90
CA GLU A 1170 -2.41 9.41 51.30
C GLU A 1170 -0.93 9.40 50.93
N ALA A 1171 -0.58 9.90 49.76
CA ALA A 1171 0.78 9.87 49.26
C ALA A 1171 1.69 10.95 49.89
N THR A 1172 1.11 12.07 50.37
CA THR A 1172 1.85 13.09 51.14
C THR A 1172 1.95 12.76 52.63
N ALA A 1173 1.14 11.83 53.14
CA ALA A 1173 1.27 11.31 54.51
C ALA A 1173 2.43 10.32 54.68
N ASP A 1174 2.90 9.70 53.59
CA ASP A 1174 4.08 8.84 53.56
C ASP A 1174 5.34 9.66 53.17
N PRO A 1175 6.35 9.76 54.05
CA PRO A 1175 7.55 10.57 53.80
C PRO A 1175 8.34 10.20 52.54
N LEU A 1176 8.33 8.91 52.14
CA LEU A 1176 9.02 8.44 50.93
C LEU A 1176 8.21 8.76 49.68
N ARG A 1177 6.89 8.63 49.75
CA ARG A 1177 6.01 8.99 48.62
C ARG A 1177 5.88 10.49 48.45
N ALA A 1178 5.96 11.27 49.52
CA ALA A 1178 5.94 12.72 49.49
C ALA A 1178 7.04 13.32 48.60
N LEU A 1179 8.18 12.62 48.44
CA LEU A 1179 9.26 13.00 47.53
C LEU A 1179 8.79 13.11 46.06
N PHE A 1180 7.82 12.28 45.64
CA PHE A 1180 7.25 12.32 44.29
C PHE A 1180 6.31 13.53 44.05
N PHE A 1181 5.86 14.20 45.12
CA PHE A 1181 4.91 15.34 45.04
C PHE A 1181 5.59 16.70 45.25
N THR A 1182 6.88 16.74 45.55
CA THR A 1182 7.64 17.99 45.67
C THR A 1182 7.87 18.62 44.30
N ALA A 1183 7.19 19.74 44.04
CA ALA A 1183 7.39 20.53 42.82
C ALA A 1183 8.84 21.01 42.70
N GLY A 1184 9.55 20.59 41.64
CA GLY A 1184 10.89 21.06 41.32
C GLY A 1184 12.06 20.10 41.58
N GLN A 1185 11.82 18.80 41.83
CA GLN A 1185 12.92 17.82 41.78
C GLN A 1185 13.36 17.52 40.35
N SER A 1186 14.66 17.64 40.12
CA SER A 1186 15.30 17.55 38.81
C SER A 1186 15.39 16.13 38.22
N GLU A 1187 15.19 15.09 39.04
CA GLU A 1187 15.45 13.69 38.67
C GLU A 1187 14.44 12.72 39.33
N SER A 1188 13.15 12.83 39.01
CA SER A 1188 12.08 12.00 39.59
C SER A 1188 12.26 10.49 39.37
N PHE A 1189 12.81 10.10 38.23
CA PHE A 1189 13.10 8.69 37.88
C PHE A 1189 14.26 8.11 38.70
N ALA A 1190 15.26 8.92 39.03
CA ALA A 1190 16.34 8.49 39.91
C ALA A 1190 15.83 8.13 41.30
N ALA A 1191 14.86 8.90 41.83
CA ALA A 1191 14.18 8.62 43.09
C ALA A 1191 13.22 7.41 42.98
N LEU A 1192 12.46 7.31 41.89
CA LEU A 1192 11.55 6.20 41.62
C LEU A 1192 12.29 4.85 41.63
N HIS A 1193 13.45 4.79 40.98
CA HIS A 1193 14.28 3.59 40.91
C HIS A 1193 15.05 3.31 42.21
N ALA A 1194 15.28 4.33 43.05
CA ALA A 1194 15.96 4.18 44.34
C ALA A 1194 15.03 3.68 45.46
N LEU A 1195 13.71 3.80 45.30
CA LEU A 1195 12.69 3.49 46.32
C LEU A 1195 12.10 2.06 46.19
N SER A 1196 12.80 1.13 45.52
CA SER A 1196 12.34 -0.25 45.36
C SER A 1196 12.45 -1.04 46.67
N ASP A 1197 11.30 -1.23 47.33
CA ASP A 1197 10.99 -2.15 48.43
C ASP A 1197 12.18 -2.59 49.32
N ASP A 1198 12.59 -1.71 50.25
CA ASP A 1198 13.07 -2.19 51.55
C ASP A 1198 11.88 -2.89 52.21
N GLY A 1199 11.92 -4.23 52.24
CA GLY A 1199 10.89 -5.05 52.86
C GLY A 1199 10.58 -4.61 54.29
N CYS A 1200 9.29 -4.39 54.54
CA CYS A 1200 8.67 -4.76 55.80
C CYS A 1200 7.95 -6.10 55.62
#